data_AF-A0A7Y9W0W7-F1
#
_entry.id   AF-A0A7Y9W0W7-F1
#
_cell.length_a   1.000
_cell.length_b   1.000
_cell.length_c   1.000
_cell.angle_alpha   90.00
_cell.angle_beta   90.00
_cell.angle_gamma   90.00
#
_symmetry.space_group_name_H-M   'P 1'
#
loop_
_entity.id
_entity.type
_entity.pdbx_description
1 polymer ?
#
loop_
_entity_poly.entity_id
_entity_poly.type
_entity_poly.pdbx_seq_one_letter_code
_entity_poly.pdbx_strand_id
1 'polypeptide(L)'
;MLIETAEALWNSLNSAGRLSPKSHDKKFVEDLREGLKISPDADIGEYLKAKKIGPTPFLIAVVNALQPFSMMLNDIYAMFAEGGVRHSNDEVLIQFDFGEADKLKFDAENFRTALKTLEKLNSVVSMHAFKPGDLNNISGGVLHALARRHPAYDANARASDAVIIGNRNGQPVEHDDATANDAANAWINHSSGWPYLTPPPLPQWSAGDPLGQAITPLSNAVEQLCFRTSRYTSQIELRKARSSKGAQTDKRIPISLWSEDLLAWVQDDHPVRFSYLRVLWLCHELAPKNANDRMAFAIEIKKLISEHSDIEQKTQSTDVLNDLLNLPIWQQRSQLYSVWLITVLKRELKSDERFELQGTNGRLDFAFAQTHIADLHIGQDVLKLVAELRTSANGIVLAGKGRKQNIQPDYALIQSTPGEEDRVIYILEAKQYAKASTRNFNEALLDYARVHTRALVALANHGPIPVSQPEKLIKMCKALGEKYVSERCQAFAEVNPAKPMAIAGIRDHFRLVLTDYSSPLPLLMLDVSSSMNDALNAKGRLAWEKVSEDIAESGMRAAYARNQLKIFQPGEPVREALRSLFDNAVDGPLRLCDLPIKANEPVILLTDEDGFYETIGHHRKLAGVIILQPDCSLILRMNEDSEPLLRRTLGRLIAATSVGERY
;
A
#
# COMPACT_ATOMS: atom_id res chain seq x y z
N MET A 1 12.90 -18.07 -33.72
CA MET A 1 13.74 -17.12 -34.49
C MET A 1 14.89 -16.75 -33.57
N LEU A 2 16.13 -17.11 -33.89
CA LEU A 2 17.28 -16.84 -33.02
C LEU A 2 17.54 -15.33 -32.99
N ILE A 3 17.18 -14.67 -31.90
CA ILE A 3 17.45 -13.23 -31.74
C ILE A 3 18.88 -13.08 -31.23
N GLU A 4 19.79 -12.70 -32.11
CA GLU A 4 21.24 -12.64 -31.82
C GLU A 4 21.71 -11.30 -31.20
N THR A 5 20.89 -10.24 -31.30
CA THR A 5 21.27 -8.88 -30.85
C THR A 5 20.23 -8.26 -29.93
N ALA A 6 20.67 -7.35 -29.05
CA ALA A 6 19.77 -6.58 -28.18
C ALA A 6 18.80 -5.69 -28.98
N GLU A 7 19.26 -5.10 -30.09
CA GLU A 7 18.42 -4.32 -31.02
C GLU A 7 17.29 -5.19 -31.60
N ALA A 8 17.60 -6.39 -32.07
CA ALA A 8 16.60 -7.30 -32.59
C ALA A 8 15.61 -7.76 -31.51
N LEU A 9 16.08 -7.93 -30.26
CA LEU A 9 15.21 -8.28 -29.13
C LEU A 9 14.27 -7.12 -28.80
N TRP A 10 14.78 -5.90 -28.69
CA TRP A 10 13.97 -4.70 -28.48
C TRP A 10 12.92 -4.52 -29.59
N ASN A 11 13.32 -4.67 -30.85
CA ASN A 11 12.38 -4.56 -31.97
C ASN A 11 11.32 -5.67 -31.93
N SER A 12 11.66 -6.88 -31.48
CA SER A 12 10.68 -7.95 -31.26
C SER A 12 9.73 -7.67 -30.09
N LEU A 13 10.19 -7.00 -29.04
CA LEU A 13 9.36 -6.57 -27.90
C LEU A 13 8.37 -5.47 -28.31
N ASN A 14 8.83 -4.54 -29.14
CA ASN A 14 8.08 -3.36 -29.56
C ASN A 14 7.19 -3.61 -30.79
N SER A 15 7.33 -4.76 -31.47
CA SER A 15 6.50 -5.15 -32.61
C SER A 15 5.30 -6.02 -32.18
N ALA A 16 4.26 -6.05 -33.03
CA ALA A 16 3.04 -6.86 -32.85
C ALA A 16 2.09 -6.47 -31.68
N GLY A 17 2.18 -5.24 -31.16
CA GLY A 17 1.25 -4.77 -30.10
C GLY A 17 1.42 -5.46 -28.74
N ARG A 18 2.52 -6.20 -28.56
CA ARG A 18 2.86 -6.94 -27.32
C ARG A 18 3.25 -6.00 -26.17
N LEU A 19 3.84 -4.86 -26.53
CA LEU A 19 4.01 -3.71 -25.66
C LEU A 19 3.17 -2.55 -26.18
N SER A 20 2.71 -1.73 -25.26
CA SER A 20 2.05 -0.44 -25.45
C SER A 20 2.86 0.65 -24.73
N PRO A 21 4.07 1.02 -25.21
CA PRO A 21 4.96 1.99 -24.56
C PRO A 21 4.35 3.39 -24.35
N LYS A 22 3.31 3.72 -25.13
CA LYS A 22 2.62 5.01 -25.06
C LYS A 22 1.49 5.03 -24.02
N SER A 23 1.06 3.87 -23.53
CA SER A 23 0.01 3.74 -22.51
C SER A 23 0.52 2.92 -21.33
N HIS A 24 0.07 1.67 -21.18
CA HIS A 24 0.26 0.88 -19.97
C HIS A 24 1.72 0.46 -19.73
N ASP A 25 2.55 0.34 -20.78
CA ASP A 25 3.95 -0.09 -20.65
C ASP A 25 4.96 1.07 -20.59
N LYS A 26 4.49 2.31 -20.50
CA LYS A 26 5.39 3.48 -20.43
C LYS A 26 6.36 3.36 -19.27
N LYS A 27 5.87 2.94 -18.09
CA LYS A 27 6.70 2.82 -16.89
C LYS A 27 7.74 1.70 -17.02
N PHE A 28 7.34 0.55 -17.55
CA PHE A 28 8.27 -0.52 -17.89
C PHE A 28 9.40 -0.02 -18.82
N VAL A 29 9.06 0.78 -19.84
CA VAL A 29 10.05 1.35 -20.75
C VAL A 29 10.93 2.40 -20.07
N GLU A 30 10.39 3.21 -19.15
CA GLU A 30 11.17 4.16 -18.34
C GLU A 30 12.17 3.42 -17.43
N ASP A 31 11.74 2.35 -16.75
CA ASP A 31 12.59 1.56 -15.87
C ASP A 31 13.69 0.82 -16.67
N LEU A 32 13.35 0.33 -17.86
CA LEU A 32 14.31 -0.26 -18.80
C LEU A 32 15.36 0.76 -19.24
N ARG A 33 14.95 2.00 -19.54
CA ARG A 33 15.87 3.09 -19.90
C ARG A 33 16.81 3.42 -18.75
N GLU A 34 16.28 3.53 -17.55
CA GLU A 34 17.07 3.80 -16.35
C GLU A 34 18.12 2.72 -16.11
N GLY A 35 17.71 1.45 -16.15
CA GLY A 35 18.61 0.30 -15.97
C GLY A 35 19.72 0.21 -17.01
N LEU A 36 19.47 0.69 -18.23
CA LEU A 36 20.46 0.74 -19.32
C LEU A 36 21.16 2.09 -19.47
N LYS A 37 20.86 3.07 -18.60
CA LYS A 37 21.38 4.45 -18.66
C LYS A 37 21.15 5.10 -20.03
N ILE A 38 19.95 4.91 -20.58
CA ILE A 38 19.48 5.50 -21.83
C ILE A 38 18.76 6.81 -21.49
N SER A 39 19.10 7.89 -22.21
CA SER A 39 18.40 9.17 -22.07
C SER A 39 16.89 9.02 -22.38
N PRO A 40 15.98 9.75 -21.68
CA PRO A 40 14.54 9.67 -21.93
C PRO A 40 14.12 9.87 -23.40
N ASP A 41 14.84 10.74 -24.12
CA ASP A 41 14.50 11.14 -25.50
C ASP A 41 15.19 10.29 -26.58
N ALA A 42 16.13 9.42 -26.20
CA ALA A 42 16.87 8.60 -27.17
C ALA A 42 16.03 7.42 -27.69
N ASP A 43 16.21 7.00 -28.94
CA ASP A 43 15.65 5.74 -29.40
C ASP A 43 16.40 4.55 -28.76
N ILE A 44 15.69 3.60 -28.18
CA ILE A 44 16.30 2.46 -27.47
C ILE A 44 17.01 1.54 -28.48
N GLY A 45 16.43 1.28 -29.65
CA GLY A 45 17.02 0.41 -30.67
C GLY A 45 18.33 0.99 -31.20
N GLU A 46 18.32 2.27 -31.57
CA GLU A 46 19.52 2.99 -32.02
C GLU A 46 20.60 3.03 -30.94
N TYR A 47 20.23 3.26 -29.68
CA TYR A 47 21.18 3.26 -28.57
C TYR A 47 21.83 1.89 -28.36
N LEU A 48 21.03 0.82 -28.33
CA LEU A 48 21.52 -0.57 -28.15
C LEU A 48 22.52 -0.94 -29.24
N LYS A 49 22.23 -0.56 -30.49
CA LYS A 49 23.10 -0.73 -31.64
C LYS A 49 24.39 0.07 -31.51
N ALA A 50 24.28 1.38 -31.24
CA ALA A 50 25.42 2.29 -31.16
C ALA A 50 26.39 1.92 -30.04
N LYS A 51 25.87 1.47 -28.89
CA LYS A 51 26.67 1.04 -27.74
C LYS A 51 27.09 -0.43 -27.80
N LYS A 52 26.71 -1.17 -28.86
CA LYS A 52 26.98 -2.60 -29.03
C LYS A 52 26.60 -3.43 -27.80
N ILE A 53 25.45 -3.11 -27.21
CA ILE A 53 24.94 -3.82 -26.04
C ILE A 53 24.59 -5.24 -26.46
N GLY A 54 25.17 -6.22 -25.77
CA GLY A 54 24.86 -7.63 -26.01
C GLY A 54 23.44 -7.99 -25.56
N PRO A 55 22.86 -9.09 -26.08
CA PRO A 55 21.51 -9.54 -25.70
C PRO A 55 21.40 -9.86 -24.21
N THR A 56 22.47 -10.32 -23.56
CA THR A 56 22.45 -10.66 -22.13
C THR A 56 22.25 -9.42 -21.23
N PRO A 57 23.09 -8.36 -21.25
CA PRO A 57 22.84 -7.15 -20.46
C PRO A 57 21.46 -6.52 -20.69
N PHE A 58 20.98 -6.53 -21.94
CA PHE A 58 19.65 -6.04 -22.27
C PHE A 58 18.55 -6.88 -21.61
N LEU A 59 18.68 -8.21 -21.63
CA LEU A 59 17.73 -9.11 -20.99
C LEU A 59 17.70 -8.95 -19.46
N ILE A 60 18.85 -8.69 -18.82
CA ILE A 60 18.91 -8.37 -17.38
C ILE A 60 18.04 -7.14 -17.09
N ALA A 61 18.20 -6.08 -17.87
CA ALA A 61 17.43 -4.85 -17.69
C ALA A 61 15.93 -5.06 -17.93
N VAL A 62 15.55 -5.89 -18.91
CA VAL A 62 14.15 -6.29 -19.13
C VAL A 62 13.59 -7.04 -17.92
N VAL A 63 14.31 -8.04 -17.40
CA VAL A 63 13.90 -8.81 -16.22
C VAL A 63 13.71 -7.91 -15.00
N ASN A 64 14.63 -6.98 -14.76
CA ASN A 64 14.53 -6.02 -13.67
C ASN A 64 13.31 -5.09 -13.84
N ALA A 65 13.06 -4.59 -15.04
CA ALA A 65 11.88 -3.76 -15.33
C ALA A 65 10.55 -4.54 -15.19
N LEU A 66 10.57 -5.87 -15.36
CA LEU A 66 9.41 -6.75 -15.13
C LEU A 66 9.15 -7.07 -13.65
N GLN A 67 10.10 -6.75 -12.76
CA GLN A 67 10.00 -7.14 -11.36
C GLN A 67 8.72 -6.69 -10.65
N PRO A 68 8.19 -5.45 -10.84
CA PRO A 68 6.93 -5.05 -10.23
C PRO A 68 5.74 -5.94 -10.67
N PHE A 69 5.72 -6.39 -11.92
CA PHE A 69 4.71 -7.29 -12.43
C PHE A 69 4.78 -8.67 -11.74
N SER A 70 5.98 -9.23 -11.62
CA SER A 70 6.22 -10.47 -10.88
C SER A 70 5.77 -10.38 -9.41
N MET A 71 5.97 -9.22 -8.78
CA MET A 71 5.51 -8.95 -7.42
C MET A 71 3.98 -8.97 -7.30
N MET A 72 3.27 -8.32 -8.24
CA MET A 72 1.80 -8.39 -8.27
C MET A 72 1.30 -9.82 -8.45
N LEU A 73 1.89 -10.59 -9.38
CA LEU A 73 1.51 -11.98 -9.60
C LEU A 73 1.70 -12.84 -8.35
N ASN A 74 2.82 -12.67 -7.64
CA ASN A 74 3.10 -13.40 -6.40
C ASN A 74 2.10 -13.02 -5.30
N ASP A 75 1.81 -11.73 -5.11
CA ASP A 75 0.85 -11.25 -4.12
C ASP A 75 -0.56 -11.82 -4.38
N ILE A 76 -0.99 -11.80 -5.64
CA ILE A 76 -2.26 -12.35 -6.09
C ILE A 76 -2.30 -13.87 -5.88
N TYR A 77 -1.26 -14.60 -6.29
CA TYR A 77 -1.16 -16.04 -6.11
C TYR A 77 -1.19 -16.44 -4.62
N ALA A 78 -0.47 -15.72 -3.76
CA ALA A 78 -0.45 -15.96 -2.32
C ALA A 78 -1.85 -15.79 -1.70
N MET A 79 -2.57 -14.72 -2.07
CA MET A 79 -3.94 -14.49 -1.61
C MET A 79 -4.86 -15.67 -1.98
N PHE A 80 -4.71 -16.24 -3.19
CA PHE A 80 -5.50 -17.41 -3.59
C PHE A 80 -5.07 -18.70 -2.90
N ALA A 81 -3.77 -18.94 -2.74
CA ALA A 81 -3.24 -20.10 -2.04
C ALA A 81 -3.76 -20.17 -0.59
N GLU A 82 -3.81 -19.02 0.10
CA GLU A 82 -4.37 -18.92 1.45
C GLU A 82 -5.88 -19.17 1.48
N GLY A 83 -6.61 -18.79 0.42
CA GLY A 83 -8.03 -19.07 0.23
C GLY A 83 -8.38 -20.56 0.03
N GLY A 84 -7.43 -21.47 0.15
CA GLY A 84 -7.64 -22.92 0.05
C GLY A 84 -7.16 -23.56 -1.25
N VAL A 85 -6.53 -22.80 -2.15
CA VAL A 85 -6.00 -23.33 -3.41
C VAL A 85 -4.77 -24.21 -3.15
N ARG A 86 -4.95 -25.54 -3.12
CA ARG A 86 -3.87 -26.54 -2.97
C ARG A 86 -3.54 -27.22 -4.30
N HIS A 87 -2.32 -27.77 -4.36
CA HIS A 87 -1.57 -28.27 -5.53
C HIS A 87 -2.21 -29.32 -6.46
N SER A 88 -3.52 -29.58 -6.41
CA SER A 88 -4.12 -30.62 -7.24
C SER A 88 -5.63 -30.53 -7.48
N ASN A 89 -6.33 -29.46 -7.04
CA ASN A 89 -7.77 -29.33 -7.27
C ASN A 89 -8.07 -28.06 -8.09
N ASP A 90 -8.72 -28.26 -9.24
CA ASP A 90 -9.14 -27.29 -10.26
C ASP A 90 -10.23 -26.30 -9.79
N GLU A 91 -10.27 -26.00 -8.49
CA GLU A 91 -11.42 -25.40 -7.85
C GLU A 91 -11.27 -23.90 -7.57
N VAL A 92 -10.36 -23.16 -8.21
CA VAL A 92 -10.53 -21.69 -8.35
C VAL A 92 -10.05 -21.25 -9.73
N LEU A 93 -11.00 -21.20 -10.64
CA LEU A 93 -10.82 -20.58 -11.95
C LEU A 93 -11.14 -19.09 -11.79
N ILE A 94 -10.18 -18.23 -12.13
CA ILE A 94 -10.39 -16.79 -12.22
C ILE A 94 -10.79 -16.50 -13.65
N GLN A 95 -12.09 -16.37 -13.85
CA GLN A 95 -12.60 -15.98 -15.15
C GLN A 95 -12.72 -14.47 -15.17
N PHE A 96 -11.98 -13.83 -16.06
CA PHE A 96 -12.33 -12.47 -16.43
C PHE A 96 -13.27 -12.51 -17.62
N ASP A 97 -14.46 -11.95 -17.45
CA ASP A 97 -15.40 -11.72 -18.54
C ASP A 97 -15.28 -10.26 -18.97
N PHE A 98 -14.49 -10.02 -20.02
CA PHE A 98 -14.20 -8.67 -20.53
C PHE A 98 -15.28 -8.13 -21.49
N GLY A 99 -16.45 -8.77 -21.55
CA GLY A 99 -17.60 -8.35 -22.35
C GLY A 99 -17.48 -8.64 -23.84
N GLU A 100 -16.55 -7.98 -24.55
CA GLU A 100 -16.45 -8.02 -26.03
C GLU A 100 -15.36 -8.95 -26.57
N ALA A 101 -14.46 -9.46 -25.72
CA ALA A 101 -13.39 -10.40 -26.08
C ALA A 101 -13.67 -11.80 -25.52
N ASP A 102 -13.03 -12.84 -26.09
CA ASP A 102 -13.10 -14.21 -25.57
C ASP A 102 -12.80 -14.23 -24.06
N LYS A 103 -13.66 -14.93 -23.30
CA LYS A 103 -13.51 -15.10 -21.84
C LYS A 103 -12.14 -15.69 -21.56
N LEU A 104 -11.27 -14.88 -20.96
CA LEU A 104 -9.93 -15.32 -20.63
C LEU A 104 -9.98 -15.97 -19.26
N LYS A 105 -9.93 -17.30 -19.29
CA LYS A 105 -9.90 -18.14 -18.11
C LYS A 105 -8.46 -18.26 -17.66
N PHE A 106 -8.16 -17.77 -16.46
CA PHE A 106 -6.89 -18.04 -15.79
C PHE A 106 -7.15 -18.77 -14.49
N ASP A 107 -6.70 -20.01 -14.40
CA ASP A 107 -6.69 -20.72 -13.12
C ASP A 107 -5.35 -20.51 -12.39
N ALA A 108 -5.22 -21.12 -11.22
CA ALA A 108 -3.97 -21.12 -10.48
C ALA A 108 -2.80 -21.71 -11.29
N GLU A 109 -3.04 -22.61 -12.26
CA GLU A 109 -2.00 -23.14 -13.13
C GLU A 109 -1.52 -22.12 -14.15
N ASN A 110 -2.37 -21.19 -14.60
CA ASN A 110 -1.91 -20.06 -15.40
C ASN A 110 -0.98 -19.13 -14.61
N PHE A 111 -1.28 -18.84 -13.34
CA PHE A 111 -0.36 -18.09 -12.46
C PHE A 111 0.93 -18.88 -12.22
N ARG A 112 0.85 -20.18 -11.96
CA ARG A 112 2.05 -21.03 -11.83
C ARG A 112 2.84 -21.09 -13.12
N THR A 113 2.20 -21.15 -14.28
CA THR A 113 2.86 -21.13 -15.58
C THR A 113 3.54 -19.79 -15.83
N ALA A 114 2.89 -18.68 -15.49
CA ALA A 114 3.46 -17.36 -15.58
C ALA A 114 4.66 -17.19 -14.64
N LEU A 115 4.51 -17.62 -13.39
CA LEU A 115 5.60 -17.66 -12.42
C LEU A 115 6.71 -18.55 -12.95
N LYS A 116 6.48 -19.83 -13.26
CA LYS A 116 7.48 -20.76 -13.86
C LYS A 116 8.15 -20.17 -15.11
N THR A 117 7.43 -19.42 -15.95
CA THR A 117 8.00 -18.77 -17.14
C THR A 117 8.88 -17.59 -16.74
N LEU A 118 8.49 -16.81 -15.73
CA LEU A 118 9.35 -15.81 -15.10
C LEU A 118 10.55 -16.46 -14.40
N GLU A 119 10.40 -17.63 -13.77
CA GLU A 119 11.51 -18.39 -13.17
C GLU A 119 12.48 -18.84 -14.27
N LYS A 120 11.97 -19.40 -15.36
CA LYS A 120 12.76 -19.75 -16.54
C LYS A 120 13.41 -18.53 -17.18
N LEU A 121 12.72 -17.39 -17.26
CA LEU A 121 13.29 -16.16 -17.82
C LEU A 121 14.41 -15.64 -16.90
N ASN A 122 14.18 -15.74 -15.60
CA ASN A 122 15.14 -15.43 -14.56
C ASN A 122 16.35 -16.36 -14.58
N SER A 123 16.21 -17.60 -15.09
CA SER A 123 17.31 -18.55 -15.21
C SER A 123 18.05 -18.51 -16.53
N VAL A 124 17.39 -18.01 -17.58
CA VAL A 124 17.99 -17.67 -18.88
C VAL A 124 19.04 -16.56 -18.72
N VAL A 125 18.78 -15.57 -17.87
CA VAL A 125 19.79 -14.67 -17.36
C VAL A 125 20.56 -15.43 -16.28
N SER A 126 21.89 -15.53 -16.35
CA SER A 126 22.64 -16.21 -15.29
C SER A 126 22.42 -15.48 -13.96
N MET A 127 21.49 -15.98 -13.16
CA MET A 127 21.20 -15.51 -11.82
C MET A 127 21.48 -16.66 -10.86
N HIS A 128 22.19 -16.33 -9.79
CA HIS A 128 22.50 -17.29 -8.75
C HIS A 128 21.25 -17.53 -7.90
N ALA A 129 20.92 -18.79 -7.68
CA ALA A 129 19.87 -19.21 -6.76
C ALA A 129 20.47 -19.49 -5.38
N PHE A 130 19.77 -19.10 -4.31
CA PHE A 130 20.28 -19.16 -2.94
C PHE A 130 19.25 -19.78 -1.98
N LYS A 131 19.74 -20.47 -0.94
CA LYS A 131 18.97 -20.77 0.28
C LYS A 131 19.09 -19.59 1.27
N PRO A 132 18.20 -19.48 2.27
CA PRO A 132 18.27 -18.44 3.30
C PRO A 132 19.64 -18.28 3.96
N GLY A 133 20.32 -19.39 4.27
CA GLY A 133 21.64 -19.38 4.91
C GLY A 133 22.82 -19.18 3.96
N ASP A 134 22.65 -19.33 2.65
CA ASP A 134 23.77 -19.31 1.70
C ASP A 134 24.48 -17.94 1.68
N LEU A 135 23.73 -16.84 1.75
CA LEU A 135 24.33 -15.49 1.75
C LEU A 135 25.12 -15.20 3.03
N ASN A 136 24.67 -15.72 4.18
CA ASN A 136 25.45 -15.65 5.42
C ASN A 136 26.76 -16.42 5.28
N ASN A 137 26.72 -17.62 4.70
CA ASN A 137 27.91 -18.44 4.48
C ASN A 137 28.89 -17.79 3.49
N ILE A 138 28.40 -17.19 2.41
CA ILE A 138 29.23 -16.45 1.45
C ILE A 138 29.85 -15.23 2.13
N SER A 139 29.05 -14.42 2.83
CA SER A 139 29.52 -13.22 3.55
C SER A 139 30.61 -13.56 4.56
N GLY A 140 30.35 -14.55 5.41
CA GLY A 140 31.33 -15.06 6.39
C GLY A 140 32.57 -15.64 5.71
N GLY A 141 32.41 -16.42 4.65
CA GLY A 141 33.52 -17.00 3.90
C GLY A 141 34.41 -15.95 3.22
N VAL A 142 33.84 -14.86 2.70
CA VAL A 142 34.60 -13.73 2.14
C VAL A 142 35.45 -13.08 3.24
N LEU A 143 34.88 -12.83 4.42
CA LEU A 143 35.61 -12.26 5.55
C LEU A 143 36.75 -13.17 6.01
N HIS A 144 36.52 -14.48 6.11
CA HIS A 144 37.57 -15.44 6.46
C HIS A 144 38.65 -15.52 5.38
N ALA A 145 38.27 -15.43 4.10
CA ALA A 145 39.22 -15.39 2.99
C ALA A 145 40.11 -14.13 3.03
N LEU A 146 39.55 -12.98 3.41
CA LEU A 146 40.33 -11.75 3.66
C LEU A 146 41.25 -11.94 4.88
N ALA A 147 40.72 -12.43 6.00
CA ALA A 147 41.47 -12.66 7.22
C ALA A 147 42.70 -13.55 6.99
N ARG A 148 42.55 -14.68 6.29
CA ARG A 148 43.65 -15.62 5.97
C ARG A 148 44.83 -15.00 5.21
N ARG A 149 44.62 -13.85 4.56
CA ARG A 149 45.66 -13.12 3.83
C ARG A 149 46.35 -12.07 4.68
N HIS A 150 45.84 -11.81 5.90
CA HIS A 150 46.44 -10.90 6.84
C HIS A 150 47.58 -11.60 7.62
N PRO A 151 48.75 -10.98 7.79
CA PRO A 151 49.89 -11.60 8.49
C PRO A 151 49.61 -11.98 9.96
N ALA A 152 48.66 -11.30 10.61
CA ALA A 152 48.28 -11.57 12.01
C ALA A 152 47.16 -12.60 12.14
N TYR A 153 46.79 -13.30 11.07
CA TYR A 153 45.74 -14.31 11.12
C TYR A 153 46.17 -15.54 11.91
N ASP A 154 45.42 -15.87 12.96
CA ASP A 154 45.55 -17.11 13.72
C ASP A 154 44.31 -17.99 13.51
N ALA A 155 44.52 -19.17 12.90
CA ALA A 155 43.45 -20.15 12.66
C ALA A 155 42.89 -20.78 13.95
N ASN A 156 43.57 -20.63 15.08
CA ASN A 156 43.18 -21.18 16.39
C ASN A 156 42.60 -20.13 17.36
N ALA A 157 42.42 -18.89 16.91
CA ALA A 157 41.77 -17.85 17.71
C ALA A 157 40.35 -18.28 18.12
N ARG A 158 39.92 -17.95 19.34
CA ARG A 158 38.59 -18.35 19.82
C ARG A 158 37.52 -17.54 19.09
N ALA A 159 36.30 -18.09 19.00
CA ALA A 159 35.17 -17.42 18.34
C ALA A 159 34.79 -16.04 18.94
N SER A 160 35.30 -15.70 20.13
CA SER A 160 35.12 -14.40 20.80
C SER A 160 36.21 -13.38 20.48
N ASP A 161 37.27 -13.76 19.77
CA ASP A 161 38.40 -12.87 19.47
C ASP A 161 38.10 -12.09 18.19
N ALA A 162 38.38 -10.79 18.19
CA ALA A 162 38.13 -9.96 17.03
C ALA A 162 39.01 -10.36 15.85
N VAL A 163 38.39 -10.86 14.78
CA VAL A 163 39.11 -11.30 13.59
C VAL A 163 39.56 -10.10 12.78
N ILE A 164 40.88 -9.87 12.75
CA ILE A 164 41.51 -8.87 11.89
C ILE A 164 41.46 -9.36 10.44
N ILE A 165 40.78 -8.60 9.58
CA ILE A 165 40.55 -8.94 8.18
C ILE A 165 41.45 -8.17 7.21
N GLY A 166 42.19 -7.17 7.69
CA GLY A 166 43.13 -6.40 6.87
C GLY A 166 43.68 -5.16 7.59
N ASN A 167 44.33 -4.28 6.84
CA ASN A 167 44.76 -2.97 7.34
C ASN A 167 44.22 -1.84 6.46
N ARG A 168 43.71 -0.77 7.09
CA ARG A 168 43.34 0.49 6.43
C ARG A 168 44.21 1.60 6.99
N ASN A 169 44.96 2.28 6.12
CA ASN A 169 45.89 3.35 6.52
C ASN A 169 46.88 2.92 7.62
N GLY A 170 47.30 1.66 7.62
CA GLY A 170 48.22 1.10 8.62
C GLY A 170 47.60 0.70 9.96
N GLN A 171 46.28 0.80 10.11
CA GLN A 171 45.55 0.32 11.29
C GLN A 171 44.84 -1.01 10.99
N PRO A 172 44.82 -1.98 11.94
CA PRO A 172 44.02 -3.20 11.81
C PRO A 172 42.54 -2.87 11.57
N VAL A 173 41.91 -3.67 10.72
CA VAL A 173 40.47 -3.61 10.45
C VAL A 173 39.84 -4.92 10.87
N GLU A 174 38.80 -4.84 11.69
CA GLU A 174 37.99 -5.95 12.17
C GLU A 174 36.71 -6.12 11.33
N HIS A 175 36.01 -7.23 11.50
CA HIS A 175 34.79 -7.52 10.73
C HIS A 175 33.64 -6.51 10.95
N ASP A 176 33.55 -5.94 12.15
CA ASP A 176 32.49 -5.00 12.54
C ASP A 176 32.83 -3.53 12.29
N ASP A 177 34.04 -3.25 11.81
CA ASP A 177 34.48 -1.89 11.54
C ASP A 177 33.67 -1.23 10.41
N ALA A 178 33.56 0.10 10.52
CA ALA A 178 32.94 0.92 9.49
C ALA A 178 33.71 0.79 8.16
N THR A 179 33.00 0.95 7.04
CA THR A 179 33.63 1.01 5.71
C THR A 179 34.39 2.33 5.54
N ALA A 180 35.24 2.45 4.54
CA ALA A 180 35.89 3.73 4.20
C ALA A 180 34.96 4.66 3.39
N ASN A 181 33.79 4.18 2.97
CA ASN A 181 32.88 4.92 2.11
C ASN A 181 31.75 5.60 2.92
N ASP A 182 31.69 6.92 2.86
CA ASP A 182 30.70 7.70 3.62
C ASP A 182 29.26 7.41 3.20
N ALA A 183 28.99 7.21 1.91
CA ALA A 183 27.65 6.89 1.43
C ALA A 183 27.20 5.50 1.92
N ALA A 184 28.11 4.52 1.92
CA ALA A 184 27.86 3.20 2.48
C ALA A 184 27.63 3.25 3.98
N ASN A 185 28.47 3.96 4.73
CA ASN A 185 28.27 4.13 6.17
C ASN A 185 26.98 4.89 6.49
N ALA A 186 26.61 5.91 5.72
CA ALA A 186 25.35 6.62 5.89
C ALA A 186 24.13 5.70 5.65
N TRP A 187 24.20 4.85 4.61
CA TRP A 187 23.16 3.87 4.32
C TRP A 187 23.09 2.76 5.38
N ILE A 188 24.24 2.25 5.85
CA ILE A 188 24.35 1.22 6.90
C ILE A 188 23.95 1.78 8.26
N ASN A 189 24.34 3.00 8.62
CA ASN A 189 24.08 3.58 9.93
C ASN A 189 22.79 4.41 9.96
N HIS A 190 22.01 4.41 8.88
CA HIS A 190 20.77 5.17 8.70
C HIS A 190 20.02 5.32 10.02
N SER A 191 20.13 6.51 10.61
CA SER A 191 19.81 6.75 12.03
C SER A 191 18.34 7.06 12.26
N SER A 192 17.60 7.38 11.21
CA SER A 192 16.17 7.70 11.26
C SER A 192 15.42 7.08 10.07
N GLY A 193 15.00 5.82 10.18
CA GLY A 193 14.02 5.22 9.26
C GLY A 193 14.47 3.95 8.53
N TRP A 194 13.77 3.63 7.44
CA TRP A 194 13.90 2.40 6.65
C TRP A 194 14.89 2.58 5.48
N PRO A 195 16.12 2.03 5.56
CA PRO A 195 17.19 2.36 4.60
C PRO A 195 16.91 1.86 3.18
N TYR A 196 16.10 0.80 3.05
CA TYR A 196 15.81 0.15 1.77
C TYR A 196 14.93 0.97 0.83
N LEU A 197 14.40 2.12 1.26
CA LEU A 197 13.72 3.06 0.35
C LEU A 197 14.66 3.66 -0.70
N THR A 198 15.97 3.55 -0.49
CA THR A 198 16.99 3.99 -1.43
C THR A 198 17.84 2.80 -1.90
N PRO A 199 18.30 2.79 -3.16
CA PRO A 199 19.21 1.75 -3.65
C PRO A 199 20.48 1.66 -2.80
N PRO A 200 21.02 0.46 -2.56
CA PRO A 200 22.23 0.31 -1.78
C PRO A 200 23.43 0.91 -2.54
N PRO A 201 24.33 1.65 -1.87
CA PRO A 201 25.54 2.18 -2.49
C PRO A 201 26.55 1.04 -2.70
N LEU A 202 26.49 0.35 -3.84
CA LEU A 202 27.39 -0.76 -4.16
C LEU A 202 28.79 -0.27 -4.63
N PRO A 203 29.88 -1.00 -4.30
CA PRO A 203 31.22 -0.66 -4.77
C PRO A 203 31.33 -0.76 -6.30
N GLN A 204 32.05 0.19 -6.91
CA GLN A 204 32.27 0.24 -8.36
C GLN A 204 33.61 -0.43 -8.71
N TRP A 205 33.55 -1.45 -9.57
CA TRP A 205 34.72 -2.19 -10.02
C TRP A 205 35.18 -1.73 -11.41
N SER A 206 36.48 -1.79 -11.66
CA SER A 206 37.02 -1.53 -13.00
C SER A 206 36.53 -2.59 -13.99
N ALA A 207 36.29 -2.20 -15.25
CA ALA A 207 35.88 -3.14 -16.29
C ALA A 207 36.92 -4.25 -16.46
N GLY A 208 36.49 -5.51 -16.33
CA GLY A 208 37.38 -6.68 -16.43
C GLY A 208 38.11 -7.06 -15.14
N ASP A 209 37.85 -6.40 -14.01
CA ASP A 209 38.43 -6.78 -12.72
C ASP A 209 38.02 -8.22 -12.33
N PRO A 210 38.97 -9.14 -12.11
CA PRO A 210 38.65 -10.54 -11.84
C PRO A 210 37.91 -10.72 -10.50
N LEU A 211 38.20 -9.89 -9.50
CA LEU A 211 37.54 -9.94 -8.20
C LEU A 211 36.14 -9.31 -8.28
N GLY A 212 36.02 -8.19 -9.00
CA GLY A 212 34.71 -7.59 -9.29
C GLY A 212 33.76 -8.57 -9.98
N GLN A 213 34.26 -9.31 -10.97
CA GLN A 213 33.51 -10.40 -11.62
C GLN A 213 33.19 -11.55 -10.67
N ALA A 214 34.12 -11.93 -9.79
CA ALA A 214 33.92 -12.99 -8.82
C ALA A 214 32.81 -12.66 -7.83
N ILE A 215 32.77 -11.43 -7.31
CA ILE A 215 31.84 -11.01 -6.25
C ILE A 215 30.48 -10.51 -6.78
N THR A 216 30.37 -10.25 -8.08
CA THR A 216 29.14 -9.77 -8.75
C THR A 216 27.86 -10.52 -8.32
N PRO A 217 27.86 -11.87 -8.18
CA PRO A 217 26.68 -12.60 -7.71
C PRO A 217 26.16 -12.13 -6.34
N LEU A 218 27.05 -11.83 -5.40
CA LEU A 218 26.69 -11.31 -4.08
C LEU A 218 26.18 -9.87 -4.18
N SER A 219 26.81 -9.03 -5.02
CA SER A 219 26.33 -7.66 -5.28
C SER A 219 24.90 -7.65 -5.84
N ASN A 220 24.62 -8.51 -6.81
CA ASN A 220 23.28 -8.65 -7.40
C ASN A 220 22.28 -9.16 -6.36
N ALA A 221 22.68 -10.11 -5.50
CA ALA A 221 21.84 -10.59 -4.42
C ALA A 221 21.47 -9.48 -3.42
N VAL A 222 22.45 -8.66 -3.04
CA VAL A 222 22.24 -7.48 -2.17
C VAL A 222 21.27 -6.49 -2.82
N GLU A 223 21.47 -6.17 -4.10
CA GLU A 223 20.59 -5.27 -4.84
C GLU A 223 19.14 -5.79 -4.89
N GLN A 224 18.96 -7.07 -5.24
CA GLN A 224 17.64 -7.70 -5.29
C GLN A 224 16.95 -7.74 -3.93
N LEU A 225 17.69 -8.08 -2.87
CA LEU A 225 17.16 -8.06 -1.52
C LEU A 225 16.74 -6.64 -1.12
N CYS A 226 17.57 -5.63 -1.36
CA CYS A 226 17.23 -4.24 -1.08
C CYS A 226 15.99 -3.80 -1.86
N PHE A 227 15.96 -4.05 -3.17
CA PHE A 227 14.82 -3.67 -4.00
C PHE A 227 13.53 -4.35 -3.52
N ARG A 228 13.56 -5.65 -3.24
CA ARG A 228 12.36 -6.35 -2.77
C ARG A 228 11.92 -5.86 -1.40
N THR A 229 12.86 -5.59 -0.50
CA THR A 229 12.62 -5.07 0.85
C THR A 229 12.16 -3.62 0.82
N SER A 230 12.48 -2.88 -0.25
CA SER A 230 12.04 -1.50 -0.43
C SER A 230 10.53 -1.37 -0.43
N ARG A 231 9.76 -2.42 -0.80
CA ARG A 231 8.28 -2.37 -0.80
C ARG A 231 7.66 -2.12 0.59
N TYR A 232 8.41 -2.34 1.65
CA TYR A 232 7.98 -2.08 3.02
C TYR A 232 8.47 -0.69 3.46
N THR A 233 7.83 -0.12 4.46
CA THR A 233 8.17 1.21 5.00
C THR A 233 8.85 1.14 6.36
N SER A 234 8.85 -0.05 7.00
CA SER A 234 9.47 -0.29 8.30
C SER A 234 9.72 -1.78 8.55
N GLN A 235 10.52 -2.07 9.58
CA GLN A 235 10.79 -3.44 10.03
C GLN A 235 9.53 -4.11 10.58
N ILE A 236 8.69 -3.33 11.27
CA ILE A 236 7.41 -3.80 11.80
C ILE A 236 6.52 -4.27 10.65
N GLU A 237 6.48 -3.50 9.56
CA GLU A 237 5.70 -3.85 8.38
C GLU A 237 6.24 -5.10 7.66
N LEU A 238 7.56 -5.19 7.48
CA LEU A 238 8.20 -6.40 6.93
C LEU A 238 7.81 -7.63 7.75
N ARG A 239 7.83 -7.53 9.09
CA ARG A 239 7.45 -8.62 10.00
C ARG A 239 5.99 -9.04 9.87
N LYS A 240 5.08 -8.15 9.47
CA LYS A 240 3.67 -8.51 9.22
C LYS A 240 3.50 -9.50 8.05
N ALA A 241 4.46 -9.55 7.13
CA ALA A 241 4.43 -10.50 6.01
C ALA A 241 4.79 -11.94 6.44
N ARG A 242 5.17 -12.16 7.70
CA ARG A 242 5.55 -13.47 8.21
C ARG A 242 4.35 -14.35 8.49
N SER A 243 4.46 -15.61 8.09
CA SER A 243 3.57 -16.65 8.59
C SER A 243 4.06 -17.13 9.97
N SER A 244 3.12 -17.62 10.78
CA SER A 244 3.43 -18.21 12.09
C SER A 244 4.22 -19.52 12.00
N LYS A 245 4.30 -20.14 10.80
CA LYS A 245 4.94 -21.45 10.60
C LYS A 245 6.43 -21.38 10.26
N GLY A 246 6.95 -20.19 9.93
CA GLY A 246 8.32 -20.01 9.47
C GLY A 246 8.53 -20.48 8.04
N ALA A 247 9.17 -19.66 7.21
CA ALA A 247 9.49 -20.04 5.84
C ALA A 247 10.79 -20.87 5.82
N GLN A 248 10.69 -22.16 5.49
CA GLN A 248 11.84 -23.01 5.21
C GLN A 248 11.78 -23.51 3.77
N THR A 249 12.90 -23.40 3.05
CA THR A 249 13.09 -24.02 1.75
C THR A 249 14.45 -24.70 1.69
N ASP A 250 14.45 -25.99 1.37
CA ASP A 250 15.69 -26.74 1.12
C ASP A 250 16.21 -26.54 -0.30
N LYS A 251 15.41 -25.93 -1.18
CA LYS A 251 15.79 -25.61 -2.56
C LYS A 251 16.40 -24.22 -2.64
N ARG A 252 17.49 -24.10 -3.39
CA ARG A 252 18.02 -22.81 -3.84
C ARG A 252 17.07 -22.22 -4.85
N ILE A 253 16.65 -20.99 -4.61
CA ILE A 253 15.70 -20.28 -5.46
C ILE A 253 16.28 -18.88 -5.70
N PRO A 254 16.19 -18.31 -6.92
CA PRO A 254 16.52 -16.91 -7.17
C PRO A 254 15.79 -15.97 -6.20
N ILE A 255 16.49 -14.94 -5.71
CA ILE A 255 15.93 -14.01 -4.72
C ILE A 255 14.70 -13.27 -5.26
N SER A 256 14.58 -13.06 -6.57
CA SER A 256 13.38 -12.49 -7.19
C SER A 256 12.10 -13.32 -6.98
N LEU A 257 12.24 -14.61 -6.65
CA LEU A 257 11.15 -15.58 -6.54
C LEU A 257 10.88 -16.07 -5.11
N TRP A 258 11.66 -15.64 -4.12
CA TRP A 258 11.37 -15.98 -2.73
C TRP A 258 9.95 -15.53 -2.35
N SER A 259 9.24 -16.27 -1.50
CA SER A 259 7.97 -15.79 -0.96
C SER A 259 8.20 -14.55 -0.07
N GLU A 260 7.15 -13.77 0.18
CA GLU A 260 7.25 -12.63 1.11
C GLU A 260 7.57 -13.07 2.54
N ASP A 261 7.02 -14.22 2.97
CA ASP A 261 7.35 -14.84 4.25
C ASP A 261 8.85 -15.15 4.34
N LEU A 262 9.43 -15.76 3.30
CA LEU A 262 10.86 -16.07 3.25
C LEU A 262 11.73 -14.81 3.23
N LEU A 263 11.35 -13.81 2.42
CA LEU A 263 12.04 -12.53 2.39
C LEU A 263 12.04 -11.86 3.77
N ALA A 264 10.89 -11.82 4.45
CA ALA A 264 10.73 -11.24 5.77
C ALA A 264 11.47 -12.00 6.86
N TRP A 265 11.61 -13.32 6.73
CA TRP A 265 12.47 -14.11 7.60
C TRP A 265 13.95 -13.79 7.39
N VAL A 266 14.42 -13.78 6.14
CA VAL A 266 15.83 -13.50 5.84
C VAL A 266 16.22 -12.07 6.18
N GLN A 267 15.35 -11.08 5.96
CA GLN A 267 15.69 -9.66 6.16
C GLN A 267 15.47 -9.12 7.57
N ASP A 268 15.04 -9.95 8.52
CA ASP A 268 14.59 -9.48 9.84
C ASP A 268 15.61 -8.62 10.56
N ASP A 269 16.80 -9.19 10.75
CA ASP A 269 17.88 -8.59 11.49
C ASP A 269 18.77 -7.76 10.55
N HIS A 270 18.19 -7.31 9.43
CA HIS A 270 18.84 -6.48 8.44
C HIS A 270 20.21 -7.01 7.99
N PRO A 271 20.36 -8.29 7.59
CA PRO A 271 21.68 -8.84 7.28
C PRO A 271 22.32 -8.17 6.06
N VAL A 272 21.54 -7.60 5.13
CA VAL A 272 22.10 -6.78 4.05
C VAL A 272 22.79 -5.52 4.60
N ARG A 273 22.17 -4.87 5.58
CA ARG A 273 22.66 -3.65 6.22
C ARG A 273 23.91 -3.92 7.05
N PHE A 274 23.85 -4.91 7.93
CA PHE A 274 24.92 -5.12 8.92
C PHE A 274 26.00 -6.10 8.47
N SER A 275 25.72 -6.94 7.47
CA SER A 275 26.68 -7.94 6.99
C SER A 275 27.00 -7.76 5.50
N TYR A 276 26.04 -7.99 4.59
CA TYR A 276 26.38 -8.25 3.19
C TYR A 276 26.94 -7.02 2.47
N LEU A 277 26.32 -5.86 2.62
CA LEU A 277 26.82 -4.62 2.01
C LEU A 277 28.19 -4.22 2.59
N ARG A 278 28.37 -4.40 3.90
CA ARG A 278 29.64 -4.14 4.58
C ARG A 278 30.75 -5.03 4.02
N VAL A 279 30.48 -6.33 3.87
CA VAL A 279 31.45 -7.28 3.29
C VAL A 279 31.82 -6.93 1.85
N LEU A 280 30.88 -6.46 1.02
CA LEU A 280 31.18 -5.99 -0.33
C LEU A 280 32.19 -4.82 -0.33
N TRP A 281 32.00 -3.85 0.57
CA TRP A 281 32.91 -2.71 0.71
C TRP A 281 34.26 -3.10 1.30
N LEU A 282 34.28 -3.92 2.36
CA LEU A 282 35.53 -4.42 2.95
C LEU A 282 36.32 -5.25 1.93
N CYS A 283 35.64 -6.08 1.14
CA CYS A 283 36.25 -6.82 0.04
C CYS A 283 36.84 -5.88 -1.01
N HIS A 284 36.14 -4.81 -1.37
CA HIS A 284 36.63 -3.81 -2.33
C HIS A 284 37.85 -3.03 -1.80
N GLU A 285 37.81 -2.60 -0.54
CA GLU A 285 38.84 -1.77 0.10
C GLU A 285 40.12 -2.54 0.43
N LEU A 286 39.97 -3.76 0.95
CA LEU A 286 41.06 -4.60 1.44
C LEU A 286 41.55 -5.61 0.38
N ALA A 287 40.99 -5.54 -0.84
CA ALA A 287 41.39 -6.42 -1.92
C ALA A 287 42.91 -6.35 -2.17
N PRO A 288 43.57 -7.49 -2.44
CA PRO A 288 44.98 -7.50 -2.81
C PRO A 288 45.24 -6.58 -4.01
N LYS A 289 46.29 -5.76 -3.89
CA LYS A 289 46.75 -4.86 -4.96
C LYS A 289 47.61 -5.60 -5.98
N ASN A 290 48.28 -6.68 -5.57
CA ASN A 290 49.07 -7.54 -6.45
C ASN A 290 48.13 -8.34 -7.38
N ALA A 291 48.42 -8.37 -8.68
CA ALA A 291 47.56 -9.02 -9.67
C ALA A 291 47.41 -10.53 -9.45
N ASN A 292 48.48 -11.23 -9.04
CA ASN A 292 48.45 -12.67 -8.81
C ASN A 292 47.62 -13.00 -7.56
N ASP A 293 47.84 -12.28 -6.46
CA ASP A 293 47.07 -12.46 -5.22
C ASP A 293 45.61 -12.08 -5.41
N ARG A 294 45.34 -11.03 -6.20
CA ARG A 294 43.98 -10.61 -6.55
C ARG A 294 43.27 -11.69 -7.39
N MET A 295 43.97 -12.30 -8.35
CA MET A 295 43.41 -13.40 -9.15
C MET A 295 43.18 -14.65 -8.28
N ALA A 296 44.14 -15.02 -7.42
CA ALA A 296 43.98 -16.15 -6.50
C ALA A 296 42.80 -15.93 -5.54
N PHE A 297 42.63 -14.71 -5.05
CA PHE A 297 41.47 -14.32 -4.23
C PHE A 297 40.17 -14.40 -5.03
N ALA A 298 40.15 -13.89 -6.26
CA ALA A 298 38.98 -14.00 -7.13
C ALA A 298 38.57 -15.47 -7.40
N ILE A 299 39.53 -16.37 -7.59
CA ILE A 299 39.28 -17.82 -7.77
C ILE A 299 38.64 -18.41 -6.51
N GLU A 300 39.15 -18.07 -5.33
CA GLU A 300 38.60 -18.52 -4.06
C GLU A 300 37.17 -18.03 -3.83
N ILE A 301 36.90 -16.75 -4.11
CA ILE A 301 35.55 -16.16 -4.02
C ILE A 301 34.59 -16.83 -5.03
N LYS A 302 35.03 -17.09 -6.26
CA LYS A 302 34.23 -17.82 -7.25
C LYS A 302 33.87 -19.22 -6.75
N LYS A 303 34.83 -19.92 -6.16
CA LYS A 303 34.61 -21.25 -5.58
C LYS A 303 33.58 -21.19 -4.45
N LEU A 304 33.76 -20.28 -3.51
CA LEU A 304 32.85 -20.08 -2.37
C LEU A 304 31.41 -19.80 -2.85
N ILE A 305 31.25 -18.90 -3.81
CA ILE A 305 29.93 -18.60 -4.38
C ILE A 305 29.35 -19.85 -5.04
N SER A 306 30.13 -20.61 -5.82
CA SER A 306 29.63 -21.84 -6.47
C SER A 306 29.24 -22.95 -5.49
N GLU A 307 29.85 -23.00 -4.29
CA GLU A 307 29.47 -23.96 -3.25
C GLU A 307 28.12 -23.58 -2.60
N HIS A 308 27.81 -22.28 -2.57
CA HIS A 308 26.64 -21.70 -1.91
C HIS A 308 25.60 -21.14 -2.87
N SER A 309 25.65 -21.48 -4.15
CA SER A 309 24.63 -21.09 -5.10
C SER A 309 24.56 -22.05 -6.28
N ASP A 310 23.39 -22.09 -6.90
CA ASP A 310 23.22 -22.81 -8.16
C ASP A 310 23.15 -21.80 -9.30
N ILE A 311 23.90 -22.05 -10.37
CA ILE A 311 23.76 -21.34 -11.63
C ILE A 311 22.79 -22.16 -12.46
N GLU A 312 21.58 -21.68 -12.66
CA GLU A 312 20.70 -22.32 -13.63
C GLU A 312 21.29 -22.16 -15.04
N GLN A 313 21.32 -23.26 -15.80
CA GLN A 313 21.98 -23.31 -17.09
C GLN A 313 21.32 -22.36 -18.10
N LYS A 314 22.16 -21.69 -18.91
CA LYS A 314 21.73 -20.92 -20.08
C LYS A 314 20.87 -21.79 -21.00
N THR A 315 19.56 -21.60 -20.95
CA THR A 315 18.67 -22.01 -22.03
C THR A 315 18.60 -20.85 -23.03
N GLN A 316 18.46 -21.12 -24.33
CA GLN A 316 18.39 -20.07 -25.35
C GLN A 316 17.30 -19.04 -25.00
N SER A 317 17.71 -17.78 -25.03
CA SER A 317 17.12 -16.70 -24.23
C SER A 317 15.88 -16.04 -24.80
N THR A 318 15.51 -16.41 -26.01
CA THR A 318 14.57 -15.64 -26.83
C THR A 318 13.20 -16.28 -26.86
N ASP A 319 13.12 -17.61 -26.75
CA ASP A 319 11.86 -18.34 -26.72
C ASP A 319 11.14 -18.13 -25.39
N VAL A 320 11.85 -18.14 -24.24
CA VAL A 320 11.23 -17.94 -22.92
C VAL A 320 10.64 -16.53 -22.72
N LEU A 321 11.31 -15.49 -23.25
CA LEU A 321 10.76 -14.13 -23.21
C LEU A 321 9.53 -14.02 -24.13
N ASN A 322 9.57 -14.66 -25.30
CA ASN A 322 8.40 -14.75 -26.17
C ASN A 322 7.26 -15.52 -25.48
N ASP A 323 7.56 -16.61 -24.78
CA ASP A 323 6.57 -17.38 -24.02
C ASP A 323 5.88 -16.48 -22.99
N LEU A 324 6.64 -15.71 -22.19
CA LEU A 324 6.08 -14.78 -21.20
C LEU A 324 5.13 -13.75 -21.83
N LEU A 325 5.55 -13.11 -22.92
CA LEU A 325 4.79 -12.03 -23.56
C LEU A 325 3.58 -12.55 -24.35
N ASN A 326 3.64 -13.81 -24.76
CA ASN A 326 2.51 -14.51 -25.36
C ASN A 326 1.58 -15.10 -24.30
N LEU A 327 1.96 -15.10 -23.01
CA LEU A 327 1.03 -15.54 -21.98
C LEU A 327 -0.17 -14.59 -21.98
N PRO A 328 -1.40 -15.12 -21.97
CA PRO A 328 -2.56 -14.25 -22.03
C PRO A 328 -2.64 -13.33 -20.80
N ILE A 329 -2.05 -13.74 -19.68
CA ILE A 329 -1.99 -12.95 -18.43
C ILE A 329 -1.19 -11.64 -18.61
N TRP A 330 -0.18 -11.64 -19.49
CA TRP A 330 0.60 -10.45 -19.82
C TRP A 330 -0.28 -9.39 -20.51
N GLN A 331 -1.16 -9.83 -21.40
CA GLN A 331 -2.08 -8.94 -22.12
C GLN A 331 -3.10 -8.30 -21.17
N GLN A 332 -3.44 -8.98 -20.07
CA GLN A 332 -4.38 -8.50 -19.04
C GLN A 332 -3.69 -7.89 -17.81
N ARG A 333 -2.41 -7.49 -17.91
CA ARG A 333 -1.68 -6.85 -16.81
C ARG A 333 -2.43 -5.67 -16.19
N SER A 334 -3.29 -5.01 -16.96
CA SER A 334 -4.15 -3.97 -16.42
C SER A 334 -5.20 -4.47 -15.45
N GLN A 335 -5.84 -5.58 -15.73
CA GLN A 335 -6.87 -6.10 -14.85
C GLN A 335 -6.23 -6.76 -13.63
N LEU A 336 -5.02 -7.31 -13.79
CA LEU A 336 -4.21 -7.78 -12.66
C LEU A 336 -3.88 -6.68 -11.65
N TYR A 337 -3.56 -5.46 -12.10
CA TYR A 337 -3.31 -4.35 -11.17
C TYR A 337 -4.53 -4.05 -10.29
N SER A 338 -5.74 -4.10 -10.87
CA SER A 338 -6.99 -3.92 -10.12
C SER A 338 -7.14 -4.99 -9.03
N VAL A 339 -6.91 -6.26 -9.36
CA VAL A 339 -6.95 -7.36 -8.38
C VAL A 339 -5.82 -7.26 -7.35
N TRP A 340 -4.64 -6.80 -7.75
CA TRP A 340 -3.53 -6.60 -6.83
C TRP A 340 -3.88 -5.58 -5.74
N LEU A 341 -4.66 -4.54 -6.02
CA LEU A 341 -5.12 -3.60 -4.98
C LEU A 341 -5.97 -4.29 -3.89
N ILE A 342 -6.67 -5.38 -4.20
CA ILE A 342 -7.37 -6.19 -3.19
C ILE A 342 -6.36 -6.88 -2.26
N THR A 343 -5.23 -7.36 -2.79
CA THR A 343 -4.15 -7.93 -1.97
C THR A 343 -3.57 -6.88 -1.01
N VAL A 344 -3.52 -5.60 -1.44
CA VAL A 344 -3.11 -4.47 -0.60
C VAL A 344 -4.14 -4.19 0.49
N LEU A 345 -5.44 -4.20 0.18
CA LEU A 345 -6.52 -4.08 1.17
C LEU A 345 -6.47 -5.20 2.21
N LYS A 346 -6.30 -6.46 1.76
CA LYS A 346 -6.18 -7.64 2.65
C LYS A 346 -5.06 -7.49 3.66
N ARG A 347 -3.94 -6.85 3.29
CA ARG A 347 -2.78 -6.62 4.19
C ARG A 347 -3.08 -5.66 5.34
N GLU A 348 -4.17 -4.89 5.26
CA GLU A 348 -4.57 -3.97 6.32
C GLU A 348 -5.42 -4.60 7.42
N LEU A 349 -5.74 -5.88 7.26
CA LEU A 349 -6.41 -6.66 8.28
C LEU A 349 -5.42 -7.03 9.41
N LYS A 350 -5.89 -6.91 10.65
CA LYS A 350 -5.16 -7.36 11.85
C LYS A 350 -5.15 -8.89 11.96
N SER A 351 -4.32 -9.41 12.86
CA SER A 351 -4.18 -10.85 13.11
C SER A 351 -5.45 -11.55 13.58
N ASP A 352 -6.39 -10.80 14.19
CA ASP A 352 -7.70 -11.24 14.65
C ASP A 352 -8.83 -10.96 13.65
N GLU A 353 -8.56 -10.26 12.56
CA GLU A 353 -9.49 -9.98 11.46
C GLU A 353 -9.27 -11.04 10.34
N ARG A 354 -10.32 -11.44 9.62
CA ARG A 354 -10.23 -12.52 8.61
C ARG A 354 -10.68 -12.05 7.23
N PHE A 355 -9.90 -12.38 6.21
CA PHE A 355 -10.28 -12.24 4.80
C PHE A 355 -10.74 -13.59 4.25
N GLU A 356 -11.98 -13.67 3.78
CA GLU A 356 -12.56 -14.90 3.24
C GLU A 356 -13.00 -14.68 1.79
N LEU A 357 -12.28 -15.31 0.85
CA LEU A 357 -12.64 -15.25 -0.56
C LEU A 357 -13.96 -16.00 -0.81
N GLN A 358 -14.86 -15.37 -1.55
CA GLN A 358 -16.18 -15.92 -1.87
C GLN A 358 -16.17 -16.46 -3.29
N GLY A 359 -15.82 -17.73 -3.44
CA GLY A 359 -15.88 -18.45 -4.71
C GLY A 359 -17.23 -19.16 -4.89
N THR A 360 -17.78 -19.14 -6.11
CA THR A 360 -18.96 -19.94 -6.47
C THR A 360 -18.53 -21.21 -7.18
N ASN A 361 -18.85 -22.39 -6.63
CA ASN A 361 -18.37 -23.69 -7.15
C ASN A 361 -16.85 -23.72 -7.31
N GLY A 362 -16.15 -23.13 -6.34
CA GLY A 362 -14.73 -22.90 -6.38
C GLY A 362 -14.29 -21.71 -7.24
N ARG A 363 -15.04 -21.25 -8.24
CA ARG A 363 -14.57 -20.18 -9.15
C ARG A 363 -14.71 -18.79 -8.56
N LEU A 364 -13.76 -17.92 -8.88
CA LEU A 364 -13.82 -16.50 -8.54
C LEU A 364 -13.90 -15.69 -9.84
N ASP A 365 -15.13 -15.38 -10.24
CA ASP A 365 -15.39 -14.75 -11.54
C ASP A 365 -15.30 -13.22 -11.41
N PHE A 366 -14.32 -12.59 -12.05
CA PHE A 366 -14.32 -11.13 -12.25
C PHE A 366 -15.06 -10.83 -13.56
N ALA A 367 -16.38 -10.88 -13.50
CA ALA A 367 -17.20 -10.50 -14.63
C ALA A 367 -17.29 -8.97 -14.74
N PHE A 368 -17.55 -8.43 -15.94
CA PHE A 368 -18.03 -7.05 -16.09
C PHE A 368 -19.50 -6.90 -15.61
N ALA A 369 -19.75 -7.36 -14.39
CA ALA A 369 -21.01 -7.42 -13.68
C ALA A 369 -20.74 -7.53 -12.19
N GLN A 370 -21.72 -7.09 -11.39
CA GLN A 370 -21.62 -7.12 -9.94
C GLN A 370 -21.24 -8.52 -9.44
N THR A 371 -20.10 -8.62 -8.76
CA THR A 371 -19.57 -9.90 -8.26
C THR A 371 -19.14 -9.76 -6.81
N HIS A 372 -19.61 -10.66 -5.92
CA HIS A 372 -19.14 -10.76 -4.55
C HIS A 372 -17.77 -11.45 -4.52
N ILE A 373 -16.73 -10.75 -4.09
CA ILE A 373 -15.34 -11.20 -4.13
C ILE A 373 -14.91 -11.83 -2.80
N ALA A 374 -15.21 -11.17 -1.68
CA ALA A 374 -14.75 -11.60 -0.37
C ALA A 374 -15.60 -11.03 0.76
N ASP A 375 -15.64 -11.76 1.88
CA ASP A 375 -16.09 -11.26 3.18
C ASP A 375 -14.88 -10.88 4.04
N LEU A 376 -14.92 -9.68 4.62
CA LEU A 376 -13.96 -9.19 5.60
C LEU A 376 -14.63 -9.24 6.97
N HIS A 377 -14.15 -10.12 7.84
CA HIS A 377 -14.63 -10.28 9.21
C HIS A 377 -13.81 -9.37 10.13
N ILE A 378 -14.45 -8.35 10.69
CA ILE A 378 -13.80 -7.33 11.50
C ILE A 378 -14.59 -7.17 12.80
N GLY A 379 -14.02 -7.63 13.90
CA GLY A 379 -14.74 -7.72 15.17
C GLY A 379 -15.97 -8.61 15.06
N GLN A 380 -17.16 -8.03 15.20
CA GLN A 380 -18.45 -8.73 15.02
C GLN A 380 -19.12 -8.44 13.67
N ASP A 381 -18.55 -7.54 12.87
CA ASP A 381 -19.12 -7.13 11.59
C ASP A 381 -18.56 -7.97 10.44
N VAL A 382 -19.38 -8.10 9.40
CA VAL A 382 -18.97 -8.68 8.11
C VAL A 382 -19.17 -7.64 7.02
N LEU A 383 -18.06 -7.28 6.37
CA LEU A 383 -18.07 -6.39 5.20
C LEU A 383 -17.92 -7.19 3.92
N LYS A 384 -18.81 -6.94 2.96
CA LYS A 384 -18.77 -7.58 1.64
C LYS A 384 -17.95 -6.74 0.67
N LEU A 385 -16.90 -7.30 0.11
CA LEU A 385 -16.15 -6.74 -1.01
C LEU A 385 -16.81 -7.14 -2.33
N VAL A 386 -17.34 -6.16 -3.05
CA VAL A 386 -18.07 -6.37 -4.30
C VAL A 386 -17.35 -5.64 -5.44
N ALA A 387 -17.07 -6.36 -6.53
CA ALA A 387 -16.58 -5.77 -7.77
C ALA A 387 -17.74 -5.30 -8.65
N GLU A 388 -17.52 -4.25 -9.45
CA GLU A 388 -18.44 -3.80 -10.51
C GLU A 388 -19.88 -3.52 -10.01
N LEU A 389 -20.01 -2.94 -8.81
CA LEU A 389 -21.29 -2.65 -8.17
C LEU A 389 -22.05 -1.57 -8.95
N ARG A 390 -23.08 -1.96 -9.70
CA ARG A 390 -23.90 -1.03 -10.47
C ARG A 390 -24.98 -0.39 -9.61
N THR A 391 -24.89 0.92 -9.38
CA THR A 391 -25.85 1.67 -8.55
C THR A 391 -26.53 2.78 -9.35
N SER A 392 -27.85 2.90 -9.20
CA SER A 392 -28.65 3.97 -9.80
C SER A 392 -28.28 5.33 -9.21
N ALA A 393 -28.14 6.34 -10.06
CA ALA A 393 -27.90 7.71 -9.64
C ALA A 393 -29.14 8.38 -9.01
N ASN A 394 -30.32 7.76 -9.07
CA ASN A 394 -31.55 8.22 -8.40
C ASN A 394 -31.85 9.73 -8.59
N GLY A 395 -31.76 10.21 -9.83
CA GLY A 395 -32.02 11.62 -10.18
C GLY A 395 -30.82 12.57 -10.01
N ILE A 396 -29.68 12.08 -9.53
CA ILE A 396 -28.42 12.82 -9.50
C ILE A 396 -27.86 12.96 -10.92
N VAL A 397 -27.64 14.19 -11.36
CA VAL A 397 -26.96 14.47 -12.64
C VAL A 397 -25.48 14.16 -12.50
N LEU A 398 -25.00 13.14 -13.21
CA LEU A 398 -23.61 12.70 -13.20
C LEU A 398 -22.73 13.60 -14.08
N ALA A 399 -21.50 13.87 -13.63
CA ALA A 399 -20.54 14.72 -14.31
C ALA A 399 -19.75 13.97 -15.40
N GLY A 400 -19.49 12.67 -15.21
CA GLY A 400 -18.75 11.86 -16.17
C GLY A 400 -19.52 11.59 -17.45
N LYS A 401 -18.94 11.92 -18.62
CA LYS A 401 -19.60 11.71 -19.93
C LYS A 401 -20.04 10.26 -20.21
N GLY A 402 -19.33 9.29 -19.63
CA GLY A 402 -19.63 7.86 -19.76
C GLY A 402 -20.72 7.37 -18.82
N ARG A 403 -21.10 8.14 -17.80
CA ARG A 403 -22.09 7.74 -16.77
C ARG A 403 -23.35 8.56 -16.96
N LYS A 404 -24.46 7.90 -17.30
CA LYS A 404 -25.75 8.58 -17.56
C LYS A 404 -26.74 8.39 -16.41
N GLN A 405 -27.05 7.14 -16.09
CA GLN A 405 -28.08 6.79 -15.10
C GLN A 405 -27.54 5.97 -13.94
N ASN A 406 -26.37 5.36 -14.10
CA ASN A 406 -25.77 4.48 -13.10
C ASN A 406 -24.29 4.82 -12.95
N ILE A 407 -23.77 4.56 -11.77
CA ILE A 407 -22.34 4.44 -11.51
C ILE A 407 -21.97 2.97 -11.37
N GLN A 408 -20.71 2.65 -11.65
CA GLN A 408 -20.16 1.30 -11.58
C GLN A 408 -18.66 1.44 -11.28
N PRO A 409 -18.27 1.55 -10.00
CA PRO A 409 -16.87 1.56 -9.61
C PRO A 409 -16.27 0.15 -9.68
N ASP A 410 -14.94 0.07 -9.78
CA ASP A 410 -14.22 -1.21 -9.85
C ASP A 410 -14.48 -2.06 -8.59
N TYR A 411 -14.43 -1.47 -7.38
CA TYR A 411 -14.80 -2.15 -6.13
C TYR A 411 -15.58 -1.27 -5.16
N ALA A 412 -16.39 -1.93 -4.33
CA ALA A 412 -17.12 -1.35 -3.21
C ALA A 412 -17.00 -2.26 -1.96
N LEU A 413 -16.92 -1.65 -0.77
CA LEU A 413 -17.17 -2.36 0.50
C LEU A 413 -18.58 -2.02 0.98
N ILE A 414 -19.35 -3.07 1.26
CA ILE A 414 -20.73 -2.99 1.72
C ILE A 414 -20.80 -3.52 3.14
N GLN A 415 -21.37 -2.73 4.04
CA GLN A 415 -21.74 -3.14 5.38
C GLN A 415 -23.19 -3.65 5.34
N SER A 416 -23.38 -4.90 5.75
CA SER A 416 -24.71 -5.49 5.92
C SER A 416 -25.04 -5.59 7.41
N THR A 417 -25.99 -4.78 7.88
CA THR A 417 -26.50 -4.85 9.26
C THR A 417 -27.87 -5.55 9.26
N PRO A 418 -28.11 -6.56 10.11
CA PRO A 418 -29.41 -7.21 10.19
C PRO A 418 -30.54 -6.20 10.47
N GLY A 419 -31.50 -6.10 9.55
CA GLY A 419 -32.66 -5.21 9.68
C GLY A 419 -32.46 -3.78 9.15
N GLU A 420 -31.28 -3.44 8.64
CA GLU A 420 -31.01 -2.18 7.95
C GLU A 420 -30.69 -2.42 6.46
N GLU A 421 -30.81 -1.38 5.63
CA GLU A 421 -30.38 -1.44 4.24
C GLU A 421 -28.86 -1.53 4.13
N ASP A 422 -28.39 -2.34 3.18
CA ASP A 422 -26.97 -2.49 2.85
C ASP A 422 -26.35 -1.11 2.55
N ARG A 423 -25.25 -0.81 3.24
CA ARG A 423 -24.60 0.50 3.16
C ARG A 423 -23.24 0.37 2.49
N VAL A 424 -23.04 1.13 1.41
CA VAL A 424 -21.71 1.29 0.81
C VAL A 424 -20.86 2.23 1.67
N ILE A 425 -19.76 1.72 2.21
CA ILE A 425 -18.86 2.45 3.11
C ILE A 425 -17.52 2.80 2.44
N TYR A 426 -17.19 2.13 1.34
CA TYR A 426 -15.97 2.38 0.58
C TYR A 426 -16.19 2.18 -0.91
N ILE A 427 -15.53 3.00 -1.73
CA ILE A 427 -15.42 2.85 -3.17
C ILE A 427 -13.95 2.94 -3.57
N LEU A 428 -13.51 2.03 -4.45
CA LEU A 428 -12.19 2.04 -5.06
C LEU A 428 -12.30 2.01 -6.58
N GLU A 429 -11.65 2.97 -7.24
CA GLU A 429 -11.44 2.98 -8.68
C GLU A 429 -9.97 2.72 -9.00
N ALA A 430 -9.68 1.70 -9.79
CA ALA A 430 -8.36 1.36 -10.28
C ALA A 430 -8.11 2.02 -11.65
N LYS A 431 -6.98 2.72 -11.80
CA LYS A 431 -6.55 3.33 -13.06
C LYS A 431 -5.09 3.02 -13.34
N GLN A 432 -4.73 2.92 -14.61
CA GLN A 432 -3.36 2.67 -15.06
C GLN A 432 -2.95 3.60 -16.18
N TYR A 433 -3.32 4.87 -16.01
CA TYR A 433 -2.90 5.87 -16.97
C TYR A 433 -1.49 6.31 -16.66
N ALA A 434 -0.61 6.18 -17.66
CA ALA A 434 0.72 6.77 -17.65
C ALA A 434 0.70 8.30 -17.51
N LYS A 435 -0.39 8.93 -17.96
CA LYS A 435 -0.69 10.35 -17.72
C LYS A 435 -2.11 10.47 -17.20
N ALA A 436 -2.26 10.98 -15.97
CA ALA A 436 -3.58 11.15 -15.38
C ALA A 436 -4.48 12.04 -16.25
N SER A 437 -5.70 11.57 -16.52
CA SER A 437 -6.79 12.42 -17.00
C SER A 437 -7.45 13.06 -15.78
N THR A 438 -6.86 14.16 -15.27
CA THR A 438 -7.32 14.82 -14.04
C THR A 438 -8.81 15.14 -14.07
N ARG A 439 -9.34 15.51 -15.23
CA ARG A 439 -10.79 15.73 -15.42
C ARG A 439 -11.58 14.46 -15.18
N ASN A 440 -11.26 13.37 -15.87
CA ASN A 440 -12.01 12.12 -15.74
C ASN A 440 -11.89 11.53 -14.33
N PHE A 441 -10.73 11.71 -13.68
CA PHE A 441 -10.51 11.29 -12.29
C PHE A 441 -11.42 12.05 -11.34
N ASN A 442 -11.49 13.38 -11.46
CA ASN A 442 -12.35 14.20 -10.61
C ASN A 442 -13.84 13.95 -10.88
N GLU A 443 -14.23 13.76 -12.13
CA GLU A 443 -15.60 13.38 -12.50
C GLU A 443 -15.97 12.02 -11.86
N ALA A 444 -15.08 11.02 -11.87
CA ALA A 444 -15.30 9.74 -11.20
C ALA A 444 -15.46 9.86 -9.68
N LEU A 445 -14.50 10.51 -9.02
CA LEU A 445 -14.53 10.72 -7.58
C LEU A 445 -15.81 11.45 -7.14
N LEU A 446 -16.16 12.52 -7.85
CA LEU A 446 -17.37 13.31 -7.60
C LEU A 446 -18.65 12.46 -7.76
N ASP A 447 -18.78 11.75 -8.88
CA ASP A 447 -19.98 10.94 -9.19
C ASP A 447 -20.19 9.86 -8.10
N TYR A 448 -19.14 9.13 -7.76
CA TYR A 448 -19.22 8.06 -6.76
C TYR A 448 -19.55 8.58 -5.37
N ALA A 449 -18.91 9.68 -4.97
CA ALA A 449 -19.14 10.26 -3.66
C ALA A 449 -20.54 10.89 -3.53
N ARG A 450 -21.14 11.41 -4.62
CA ARG A 450 -22.51 11.94 -4.61
C ARG A 450 -23.56 10.85 -4.50
N VAL A 451 -23.37 9.72 -5.21
CA VAL A 451 -24.30 8.58 -5.13
C VAL A 451 -24.14 7.83 -3.81
N HIS A 452 -22.91 7.58 -3.37
CA HIS A 452 -22.62 6.94 -2.08
C HIS A 452 -22.20 7.99 -1.05
N THR A 453 -23.20 8.67 -0.48
CA THR A 453 -23.03 9.81 0.44
C THR A 453 -22.24 9.49 1.71
N ARG A 454 -22.15 8.22 2.07
CA ARG A 454 -21.50 7.73 3.29
C ARG A 454 -20.17 7.02 3.04
N ALA A 455 -19.78 6.83 1.78
CA ALA A 455 -18.56 6.10 1.44
C ALA A 455 -17.32 7.00 1.46
N LEU A 456 -16.18 6.46 1.87
CA LEU A 456 -14.89 7.00 1.44
C LEU A 456 -14.62 6.56 -0.01
N VAL A 457 -14.08 7.46 -0.84
CA VAL A 457 -13.92 7.22 -2.28
C VAL A 457 -12.46 7.40 -2.66
N ALA A 458 -11.84 6.31 -3.12
CA ALA A 458 -10.46 6.28 -3.55
C ALA A 458 -10.36 6.09 -5.07
N LEU A 459 -9.36 6.74 -5.67
CA LEU A 459 -8.87 6.42 -7.00
C LEU A 459 -7.39 6.10 -6.94
N ALA A 460 -7.01 4.87 -7.29
CA ALA A 460 -5.62 4.41 -7.30
C ALA A 460 -5.09 4.36 -8.72
N ASN A 461 -4.19 5.29 -9.08
CA ASN A 461 -3.54 5.28 -10.38
C ASN A 461 -2.13 4.68 -10.29
N HIS A 462 -1.82 3.72 -11.18
CA HIS A 462 -0.46 3.16 -11.30
C HIS A 462 0.56 4.21 -11.73
N GLY A 463 0.15 5.21 -12.52
CA GLY A 463 0.99 6.33 -12.97
C GLY A 463 0.84 7.58 -12.09
N PRO A 464 1.54 8.67 -12.44
CA PRO A 464 1.53 9.90 -11.66
C PRO A 464 0.15 10.59 -11.69
N ILE A 465 -0.14 11.36 -10.63
CA ILE A 465 -1.28 12.29 -10.55
C ILE A 465 -0.74 13.69 -10.25
N PRO A 466 -1.17 14.74 -11.00
CA PRO A 466 -0.73 16.10 -10.72
C PRO A 466 -1.14 16.57 -9.33
N VAL A 467 -0.23 17.27 -8.64
CA VAL A 467 -0.47 17.89 -7.32
C VAL A 467 -1.68 18.84 -7.32
N SER A 468 -2.04 19.40 -8.47
CA SER A 468 -3.24 20.25 -8.64
C SER A 468 -4.58 19.50 -8.66
N GLN A 469 -4.59 18.17 -8.65
CA GLN A 469 -5.83 17.38 -8.76
C GLN A 469 -6.83 17.64 -7.62
N PRO A 470 -6.43 17.67 -6.32
CA PRO A 470 -7.36 17.91 -5.22
C PRO A 470 -8.00 19.31 -5.29
N GLU A 471 -7.21 20.34 -5.58
CA GLU A 471 -7.72 21.72 -5.74
C GLU A 471 -8.77 21.81 -6.86
N LYS A 472 -8.56 21.09 -7.96
CA LYS A 472 -9.51 21.02 -9.07
C LYS A 472 -10.80 20.32 -8.66
N LEU A 473 -10.72 19.27 -7.84
CA LEU A 473 -11.91 18.59 -7.32
C LEU A 473 -12.71 19.52 -6.40
N ILE A 474 -12.04 20.23 -5.49
CA ILE A 474 -12.68 21.23 -4.60
C ILE A 474 -13.40 22.31 -5.43
N LYS A 475 -12.76 22.84 -6.47
CA LYS A 475 -13.39 23.83 -7.38
C LYS A 475 -14.62 23.25 -8.08
N MET A 476 -14.57 22.00 -8.53
CA MET A 476 -15.72 21.32 -9.16
C MET A 476 -16.87 21.14 -8.16
N CYS A 477 -16.61 20.66 -6.95
CA CYS A 477 -17.63 20.51 -5.90
C CYS A 477 -18.29 21.85 -5.57
N LYS A 478 -17.49 22.91 -5.38
CA LYS A 478 -18.00 24.28 -5.11
C LYS A 478 -18.90 24.79 -6.24
N ALA A 479 -18.53 24.57 -7.49
CA ALA A 479 -19.33 24.99 -8.65
C ALA A 479 -20.70 24.30 -8.72
N LEU A 480 -20.84 23.11 -8.12
CA LEU A 480 -22.09 22.34 -8.04
C LEU A 480 -22.84 22.54 -6.72
N GLY A 481 -22.35 23.40 -5.82
CA GLY A 481 -22.94 23.62 -4.50
C GLY A 481 -22.70 22.49 -3.48
N GLU A 482 -21.80 21.55 -3.80
CA GLU A 482 -21.50 20.39 -2.96
C GLU A 482 -20.49 20.76 -1.86
N LYS A 483 -20.93 20.83 -0.60
CA LYS A 483 -20.12 21.37 0.50
C LYS A 483 -19.14 20.38 1.14
N TYR A 484 -19.29 19.07 0.96
CA TYR A 484 -18.48 18.06 1.69
C TYR A 484 -18.04 16.87 0.84
N VAL A 485 -18.36 16.87 -0.46
CA VAL A 485 -18.06 15.73 -1.34
C VAL A 485 -16.55 15.53 -1.52
N SER A 486 -15.78 16.61 -1.66
CA SER A 486 -14.33 16.52 -1.87
C SER A 486 -13.57 15.99 -0.65
N GLU A 487 -14.10 16.14 0.56
CA GLU A 487 -13.43 15.74 1.81
C GLU A 487 -13.35 14.21 1.96
N ARG A 488 -14.21 13.47 1.25
CA ARG A 488 -14.23 11.98 1.25
C ARG A 488 -13.53 11.37 0.04
N CYS A 489 -12.96 12.20 -0.84
CA CYS A 489 -12.40 11.77 -2.10
C CYS A 489 -10.88 11.90 -2.08
N GLN A 490 -10.16 10.82 -2.39
CA GLN A 490 -8.69 10.85 -2.47
C GLN A 490 -8.19 10.11 -3.70
N ALA A 491 -7.22 10.72 -4.40
CA ALA A 491 -6.54 10.10 -5.52
C ALA A 491 -5.09 9.78 -5.14
N PHE A 492 -4.66 8.55 -5.39
CA PHE A 492 -3.33 8.04 -5.07
C PHE A 492 -2.54 7.85 -6.36
N ALA A 493 -1.35 8.47 -6.42
CA ALA A 493 -0.45 8.43 -7.55
C ALA A 493 0.60 7.33 -7.40
N GLU A 494 1.10 6.80 -8.52
CA GLU A 494 2.22 5.87 -8.55
C GLU A 494 2.03 4.63 -7.65
N VAL A 495 0.78 4.19 -7.47
CA VAL A 495 0.48 3.02 -6.65
C VAL A 495 0.95 1.79 -7.43
N ASN A 496 2.10 1.22 -7.06
CA ASN A 496 2.63 -0.01 -7.65
C ASN A 496 3.63 -0.66 -6.67
N PRO A 497 3.90 -1.97 -6.78
CA PRO A 497 4.73 -2.69 -5.81
C PRO A 497 6.13 -2.11 -5.57
N ALA A 498 6.71 -1.42 -6.54
CA ALA A 498 8.04 -0.83 -6.43
C ALA A 498 8.04 0.58 -5.79
N LYS A 499 6.87 1.10 -5.40
CA LYS A 499 6.70 2.43 -4.78
C LYS A 499 6.02 2.30 -3.40
N PRO A 500 6.72 1.78 -2.38
CA PRO A 500 6.20 1.60 -1.00
C PRO A 500 5.50 2.84 -0.42
N MET A 501 6.10 4.02 -0.57
CA MET A 501 5.59 5.27 -0.02
C MET A 501 4.29 5.69 -0.70
N ALA A 502 4.15 5.41 -2.00
CA ALA A 502 2.90 5.64 -2.72
C ALA A 502 1.81 4.66 -2.27
N ILE A 503 2.18 3.41 -1.96
CA ILE A 503 1.27 2.41 -1.42
C ILE A 503 0.83 2.75 0.02
N ALA A 504 1.72 3.29 0.85
CA ALA A 504 1.44 3.61 2.24
C ALA A 504 0.18 4.50 2.38
N GLY A 505 0.06 5.54 1.56
CA GLY A 505 -1.10 6.44 1.61
C GLY A 505 -2.44 5.73 1.32
N ILE A 506 -2.49 4.80 0.36
CA ILE A 506 -3.73 4.06 0.09
C ILE A 506 -4.03 3.03 1.18
N ARG A 507 -2.99 2.45 1.79
CA ARG A 507 -3.13 1.54 2.93
C ARG A 507 -3.67 2.24 4.16
N ASP A 508 -3.18 3.44 4.46
CA ASP A 508 -3.73 4.28 5.54
C ASP A 508 -5.21 4.57 5.29
N HIS A 509 -5.59 4.83 4.03
CA HIS A 509 -6.98 5.06 3.65
C HIS A 509 -7.85 3.80 3.74
N PHE A 510 -7.29 2.62 3.42
CA PHE A 510 -7.95 1.33 3.69
C PHE A 510 -8.12 1.10 5.19
N ARG A 511 -7.08 1.31 6.00
CA ARG A 511 -7.19 1.15 7.45
C ARG A 511 -8.21 2.08 8.05
N LEU A 512 -8.24 3.34 7.60
CA LEU A 512 -9.25 4.33 8.00
C LEU A 512 -10.66 3.82 7.73
N VAL A 513 -10.94 3.29 6.54
CA VAL A 513 -12.30 2.78 6.28
C VAL A 513 -12.63 1.55 7.12
N LEU A 514 -11.67 0.66 7.39
CA LEU A 514 -11.83 -0.54 8.21
C LEU A 514 -11.95 -0.24 9.71
N THR A 515 -11.66 0.97 10.18
CA THR A 515 -11.84 1.39 11.57
C THR A 515 -13.07 2.28 11.77
N ASP A 516 -13.38 3.11 10.79
CA ASP A 516 -14.34 4.19 11.00
C ASP A 516 -15.78 3.79 10.66
N TYR A 517 -15.97 2.75 9.83
CA TYR A 517 -17.29 2.34 9.39
C TYR A 517 -18.18 1.83 10.54
N SER A 518 -17.57 1.22 11.56
CA SER A 518 -18.24 0.66 12.74
C SER A 518 -18.42 1.66 13.86
N SER A 519 -17.98 2.92 13.69
CA SER A 519 -18.13 3.93 14.74
C SER A 519 -19.60 4.28 14.92
N PRO A 520 -20.19 4.08 16.12
CA PRO A 520 -21.56 4.49 16.36
C PRO A 520 -21.68 6.00 16.16
N LEU A 521 -22.87 6.46 15.77
CA LEU A 521 -23.16 7.89 15.78
C LEU A 521 -22.84 8.46 17.17
N PRO A 522 -22.29 9.68 17.26
CA PRO A 522 -21.98 10.26 18.55
C PRO A 522 -23.21 10.34 19.45
N LEU A 523 -23.01 10.16 20.75
CA LEU A 523 -24.04 10.48 21.72
C LEU A 523 -24.16 12.00 21.82
N LEU A 524 -25.35 12.54 21.55
CA LEU A 524 -25.66 13.94 21.77
C LEU A 524 -25.96 14.18 23.25
N MET A 525 -25.00 14.73 23.97
CA MET A 525 -25.23 15.20 25.32
C MET A 525 -25.91 16.57 25.31
N LEU A 526 -27.05 16.65 25.98
CA LEU A 526 -27.85 17.86 26.11
C LEU A 526 -27.50 18.53 27.44
N ASP A 527 -26.93 19.74 27.38
CA ASP A 527 -26.78 20.58 28.55
C ASP A 527 -28.16 21.02 29.06
N VAL A 528 -28.36 20.84 30.36
CA VAL A 528 -29.57 21.22 31.10
C VAL A 528 -29.20 22.07 32.30
N SER A 529 -28.05 22.73 32.28
CA SER A 529 -27.66 23.73 33.26
C SER A 529 -28.63 24.91 33.28
N SER A 530 -28.60 25.71 34.33
CA SER A 530 -29.47 26.88 34.45
C SER A 530 -29.21 27.94 33.39
N SER A 531 -28.00 28.04 32.82
CA SER A 531 -27.70 29.03 31.77
C SER A 531 -28.48 28.76 30.48
N MET A 532 -28.79 27.48 30.22
CA MET A 532 -29.62 27.08 29.07
C MET A 532 -31.02 27.69 29.09
N ASN A 533 -31.59 28.03 30.27
CA ASN A 533 -32.91 28.67 30.35
C ASN A 533 -32.97 30.01 29.62
N ASP A 534 -31.88 30.76 29.67
CA ASP A 534 -31.77 32.10 29.12
C ASP A 534 -30.99 32.13 27.80
N ALA A 535 -30.55 30.97 27.32
CA ALA A 535 -29.75 30.83 26.11
C ALA A 535 -30.48 31.29 24.84
N LEU A 536 -31.82 31.36 24.83
CA LEU A 536 -32.60 31.81 23.68
C LEU A 536 -33.40 33.09 23.96
N ASN A 537 -33.29 34.06 23.05
CA ASN A 537 -34.17 35.21 23.00
C ASN A 537 -35.55 34.85 22.41
N ALA A 538 -36.50 35.80 22.42
CA ALA A 538 -37.86 35.57 21.92
C ALA A 538 -37.91 35.07 20.46
N LYS A 539 -37.01 35.56 19.59
CA LYS A 539 -36.90 35.11 18.20
C LYS A 539 -36.35 33.69 18.12
N GLY A 540 -35.33 33.38 18.94
CA GLY A 540 -34.74 32.05 19.01
C GLY A 540 -35.74 30.99 19.48
N ARG A 541 -36.59 31.31 20.48
CA ARG A 541 -37.64 30.39 20.95
C ARG A 541 -38.64 30.00 19.86
N LEU A 542 -39.01 30.94 18.98
CA LEU A 542 -39.89 30.66 17.85
C LEU A 542 -39.21 29.78 16.77
N ALA A 543 -37.89 29.83 16.67
CA ALA A 543 -37.12 29.04 15.71
C ALA A 543 -36.69 27.66 16.23
N TRP A 544 -36.70 27.45 17.56
CA TRP A 544 -36.21 26.25 18.22
C TRP A 544 -36.89 24.97 17.74
N GLU A 545 -38.21 25.00 17.52
CA GLU A 545 -38.96 23.82 17.08
C GLU A 545 -38.34 23.21 15.82
N LYS A 546 -38.06 24.05 14.81
CA LYS A 546 -37.43 23.61 13.56
C LYS A 546 -35.99 23.15 13.75
N VAL A 547 -35.19 23.89 14.54
CA VAL A 547 -33.78 23.52 14.78
C VAL A 547 -33.66 22.21 15.55
N SER A 548 -34.55 21.97 16.52
CA SER A 548 -34.62 20.72 17.27
C SER A 548 -34.97 19.53 16.37
N GLU A 549 -35.82 19.73 15.35
CA GLU A 549 -36.12 18.71 14.34
C GLU A 549 -34.90 18.39 13.48
N ASP A 550 -34.21 19.41 12.99
CA ASP A 550 -32.98 19.23 12.18
C ASP A 550 -31.89 18.45 12.96
N ILE A 551 -31.73 18.72 14.26
CA ILE A 551 -30.81 17.97 15.13
C ILE A 551 -31.30 16.53 15.33
N ALA A 552 -32.59 16.31 15.62
CA ALA A 552 -33.13 14.97 15.86
C ALA A 552 -33.04 14.06 14.62
N GLU A 553 -33.18 14.63 13.42
CA GLU A 553 -33.05 13.91 12.14
C GLU A 553 -31.62 13.46 11.81
N SER A 554 -30.63 13.86 12.60
CA SER A 554 -29.25 13.36 12.48
C SER A 554 -29.11 11.86 12.80
N GLY A 555 -30.12 11.27 13.47
CA GLY A 555 -30.11 9.87 13.87
C GLY A 555 -29.26 9.58 15.12
N MET A 556 -28.72 10.61 15.77
CA MET A 556 -28.00 10.46 17.04
C MET A 556 -28.94 10.03 18.16
N ARG A 557 -28.42 9.26 19.11
CA ARG A 557 -29.04 9.14 20.43
C ARG A 557 -28.76 10.43 21.20
N ALA A 558 -29.64 10.77 22.14
CA ALA A 558 -29.38 11.89 23.05
C ALA A 558 -29.36 11.45 24.51
N ALA A 559 -28.73 12.23 25.37
CA ALA A 559 -28.84 12.07 26.81
C ALA A 559 -28.77 13.42 27.52
N TYR A 560 -29.53 13.59 28.60
CA TYR A 560 -29.35 14.76 29.46
C TYR A 560 -28.08 14.64 30.28
N ALA A 561 -27.33 15.74 30.37
CA ALA A 561 -26.14 15.85 31.21
C ALA A 561 -26.54 16.08 32.68
N ARG A 562 -27.08 15.04 33.34
CA ARG A 562 -27.48 15.05 34.77
C ARG A 562 -26.79 13.92 35.55
N ASN A 563 -26.90 13.96 36.89
CA ASN A 563 -26.41 12.92 37.82
C ASN A 563 -26.91 11.49 37.50
N GLN A 564 -27.99 11.33 36.73
CA GLN A 564 -28.42 10.05 36.16
C GLN A 564 -28.57 10.17 34.64
N LEU A 565 -27.86 9.32 33.90
CA LEU A 565 -27.88 9.31 32.44
C LEU A 565 -29.21 8.74 31.94
N LYS A 566 -30.10 9.60 31.47
CA LYS A 566 -31.31 9.20 30.73
C LYS A 566 -31.00 9.27 29.23
N ILE A 567 -30.90 8.10 28.59
CA ILE A 567 -30.64 7.99 27.15
C ILE A 567 -31.96 7.93 26.37
N PHE A 568 -32.04 8.72 25.31
CA PHE A 568 -33.15 8.78 24.35
C PHE A 568 -32.72 8.10 23.05
N GLN A 569 -33.58 7.21 22.54
CA GLN A 569 -33.37 6.55 21.25
C GLN A 569 -33.67 7.51 20.09
N PRO A 570 -33.04 7.36 18.92
CA PRO A 570 -33.19 8.29 17.80
C PRO A 570 -34.65 8.46 17.32
N GLY A 571 -34.95 9.57 16.67
CA GLY A 571 -36.30 9.90 16.17
C GLY A 571 -37.13 10.69 17.18
N GLU A 572 -38.40 10.30 17.36
CA GLU A 572 -39.35 11.00 18.25
C GLU A 572 -38.84 11.21 19.69
N PRO A 573 -38.21 10.22 20.35
CA PRO A 573 -37.76 10.41 21.73
C PRO A 573 -36.69 11.49 21.88
N VAL A 574 -35.76 11.59 20.92
CA VAL A 574 -34.75 12.67 20.89
C VAL A 574 -35.39 14.01 20.57
N ARG A 575 -36.36 14.05 19.65
CA ARG A 575 -37.10 15.27 19.32
C ARG A 575 -37.81 15.83 20.55
N GLU A 576 -38.50 14.98 21.30
CA GLU A 576 -39.19 15.38 22.53
C GLU A 576 -38.21 15.85 23.62
N ALA A 577 -37.05 15.18 23.74
CA ALA A 577 -36.00 15.58 24.67
C ALA A 577 -35.43 16.96 24.35
N LEU A 578 -35.27 17.30 23.06
CA LEU A 578 -34.81 18.61 22.59
C LEU A 578 -35.90 19.69 22.75
N ARG A 579 -37.17 19.37 22.46
CA ARG A 579 -38.29 20.33 22.65
C ARG A 579 -38.45 20.74 24.11
N SER A 580 -38.31 19.77 25.01
CA SER A 580 -38.38 20.00 26.46
C SER A 580 -37.04 20.40 27.10
N LEU A 581 -36.01 20.72 26.30
CA LEU A 581 -34.65 21.00 26.80
C LEU A 581 -34.64 22.13 27.84
N PHE A 582 -35.26 23.26 27.50
CA PHE A 582 -35.29 24.45 28.35
C PHE A 582 -36.20 24.26 29.56
N ASP A 583 -37.30 23.53 29.43
CA ASP A 583 -38.19 23.23 30.55
C ASP A 583 -37.55 22.29 31.59
N ASN A 584 -36.46 21.63 31.19
CA ASN A 584 -35.68 20.71 32.01
C ASN A 584 -34.38 21.33 32.53
N ALA A 585 -34.17 22.65 32.44
CA ALA A 585 -33.01 23.25 33.08
C ALA A 585 -33.04 23.03 34.61
N VAL A 586 -31.90 22.67 35.18
CA VAL A 586 -31.71 22.43 36.61
C VAL A 586 -30.68 23.41 37.16
N ASP A 587 -30.89 23.86 38.40
CA ASP A 587 -29.93 24.72 39.09
C ASP A 587 -28.60 24.00 39.33
N GLY A 588 -27.51 24.55 38.80
CA GLY A 588 -26.14 24.08 39.02
C GLY A 588 -25.28 23.98 37.75
N PRO A 589 -23.95 23.82 37.91
CA PRO A 589 -23.00 23.77 36.79
C PRO A 589 -23.08 22.44 36.03
N LEU A 590 -22.66 22.45 34.76
CA LEU A 590 -22.57 21.26 33.91
C LEU A 590 -21.52 20.27 34.45
N ARG A 591 -21.93 19.04 34.78
CA ARG A 591 -21.03 17.99 35.35
C ARG A 591 -20.78 16.85 34.36
N LEU A 592 -19.86 17.08 33.41
CA LEU A 592 -19.41 16.06 32.46
C LEU A 592 -18.65 14.89 33.11
N CYS A 593 -17.99 15.13 34.25
CA CYS A 593 -17.13 14.16 34.95
C CYS A 593 -17.88 13.00 35.62
N ASP A 594 -19.17 13.15 35.89
CA ASP A 594 -19.99 12.15 36.60
C ASP A 594 -20.74 11.20 35.63
N LEU A 595 -20.56 11.37 34.33
CA LEU A 595 -21.30 10.61 33.33
C LEU A 595 -20.60 9.29 33.00
N PRO A 596 -21.31 8.15 33.04
CA PRO A 596 -20.78 6.87 32.61
C PRO A 596 -20.72 6.81 31.07
N ILE A 597 -19.80 7.57 30.48
CA ILE A 597 -19.49 7.46 29.05
C ILE A 597 -18.77 6.13 28.89
N LYS A 598 -19.34 5.21 28.09
CA LYS A 598 -18.65 3.96 27.74
C LYS A 598 -17.31 4.33 27.12
N ALA A 599 -16.25 3.62 27.51
CA ALA A 599 -14.95 3.78 26.88
C ALA A 599 -15.12 3.65 25.35
N ASN A 600 -14.73 4.70 24.61
CA ASN A 600 -14.73 4.80 23.14
C ASN A 600 -16.05 5.18 22.43
N GLU A 601 -17.11 5.63 23.11
CA GLU A 601 -18.25 6.25 22.42
C GLU A 601 -17.96 7.75 22.18
N PRO A 602 -17.94 8.25 20.92
CA PRO A 602 -17.76 9.68 20.66
C PRO A 602 -18.95 10.48 21.21
N VAL A 603 -18.68 11.59 21.86
CA VAL A 603 -19.72 12.43 22.49
C VAL A 603 -19.69 13.83 21.90
N ILE A 604 -20.86 14.36 21.56
CA ILE A 604 -21.03 15.77 21.21
C ILE A 604 -21.86 16.44 22.30
N LEU A 605 -21.37 17.56 22.83
CA LEU A 605 -22.13 18.38 23.77
C LEU A 605 -22.95 19.44 23.02
N LEU A 606 -24.23 19.58 23.33
CA LEU A 606 -25.05 20.74 22.97
C LEU A 606 -25.18 21.63 24.20
N THR A 607 -24.69 22.86 24.10
CA THR A 607 -24.60 23.82 25.21
C THR A 607 -24.75 25.24 24.69
N ASP A 608 -24.91 26.22 25.56
CA ASP A 608 -24.75 27.64 25.25
C ASP A 608 -23.26 28.07 25.30
N GLU A 609 -23.01 29.37 25.16
CA GLU A 609 -21.65 29.91 25.17
C GLU A 609 -20.96 29.78 26.55
N ASP A 610 -21.70 29.93 27.64
CA ASP A 610 -21.16 29.78 28.99
C ASP A 610 -20.72 28.35 29.27
N GLY A 611 -21.56 27.36 28.98
CA GLY A 611 -21.20 25.95 29.13
C GLY A 611 -20.09 25.49 28.19
N PHE A 612 -19.90 26.14 27.01
CA PHE A 612 -18.72 25.89 26.19
C PHE A 612 -17.41 26.28 26.91
N TYR A 613 -17.39 27.42 27.59
CA TYR A 613 -16.23 27.87 28.37
C TYR A 613 -16.02 27.02 29.63
N GLU A 614 -17.08 26.64 30.33
CA GLU A 614 -17.00 25.78 31.53
C GLU A 614 -16.38 24.41 31.21
N THR A 615 -16.54 23.93 29.98
CA THR A 615 -16.13 22.58 29.57
C THR A 615 -14.80 22.50 28.85
N ILE A 616 -14.03 23.61 28.80
CA ILE A 616 -12.75 23.68 28.08
C ILE A 616 -11.72 22.62 28.52
N GLY A 617 -11.71 22.27 29.82
CA GLY A 617 -10.86 21.20 30.37
C GLY A 617 -11.24 19.78 29.92
N HIS A 618 -12.38 19.63 29.23
CA HIS A 618 -12.93 18.36 28.76
C HIS A 618 -13.04 18.26 27.24
N HIS A 619 -12.72 19.34 26.52
CA HIS A 619 -12.78 19.41 25.05
C HIS A 619 -12.06 18.24 24.35
N ARG A 620 -10.89 17.80 24.86
CA ARG A 620 -10.18 16.62 24.33
C ARG A 620 -10.91 15.29 24.46
N LYS A 621 -11.91 15.20 25.34
CA LYS A 621 -12.74 14.01 25.55
C LYS A 621 -14.03 14.04 24.72
N LEU A 622 -14.35 15.19 24.12
CA LEU A 622 -15.52 15.37 23.27
C LEU A 622 -15.09 15.25 21.80
N ALA A 623 -15.97 14.65 20.99
CA ALA A 623 -15.82 14.64 19.54
C ALA A 623 -16.16 16.02 18.95
N GLY A 624 -17.04 16.78 19.61
CA GLY A 624 -17.37 18.15 19.25
C GLY A 624 -18.30 18.82 20.26
N VAL A 625 -18.52 20.12 20.08
CA VAL A 625 -19.48 20.91 20.85
C VAL A 625 -20.34 21.73 19.87
N ILE A 626 -21.66 21.64 20.02
CA ILE A 626 -22.64 22.50 19.38
C ILE A 626 -22.98 23.61 20.36
N ILE A 627 -22.68 24.84 19.97
CA ILE A 627 -22.94 26.04 20.76
C ILE A 627 -24.22 26.68 20.22
N LEU A 628 -25.25 26.73 21.06
CA LEU A 628 -26.51 27.39 20.79
C LEU A 628 -26.36 28.90 21.01
N GLN A 629 -26.73 29.69 19.99
CA GLN A 629 -26.69 31.14 20.06
C GLN A 629 -28.06 31.72 20.44
N PRO A 630 -28.13 32.96 20.96
CA PRO A 630 -29.38 33.62 21.36
C PRO A 630 -30.47 33.69 20.29
N ASP A 631 -30.07 33.73 19.01
CA ASP A 631 -30.98 33.77 17.87
C ASP A 631 -31.36 32.37 17.32
N CYS A 632 -30.99 31.30 18.04
CA CYS A 632 -31.16 29.90 17.68
C CYS A 632 -30.27 29.42 16.51
N SER A 633 -29.28 30.20 16.09
CA SER A 633 -28.21 29.68 15.24
C SER A 633 -27.30 28.73 16.02
N LEU A 634 -26.70 27.76 15.32
CA LEU A 634 -25.82 26.75 15.91
C LEU A 634 -24.40 26.94 15.41
N ILE A 635 -23.43 26.96 16.32
CA ILE A 635 -22.00 26.91 15.98
C ILE A 635 -21.48 25.52 16.35
N LEU A 636 -21.05 24.73 15.37
CA LEU A 636 -20.40 23.45 15.64
C LEU A 636 -18.88 23.64 15.65
N ARG A 637 -18.25 23.30 16.76
CA ARG A 637 -16.79 23.17 16.89
C ARG A 637 -16.43 21.70 17.08
N MET A 638 -15.57 21.17 16.22
CA MET A 638 -15.18 19.76 16.22
C MET A 638 -13.75 19.62 16.73
N ASN A 639 -13.52 18.53 17.47
CA ASN A 639 -12.18 18.08 17.81
C ASN A 639 -11.47 17.60 16.53
N GLU A 640 -10.21 17.99 16.35
CA GLU A 640 -9.42 17.66 15.15
C GLU A 640 -9.37 16.15 14.85
N ASP A 641 -9.27 15.32 15.89
CA ASP A 641 -9.19 13.85 15.77
C ASP A 641 -10.53 13.23 15.34
N SER A 642 -11.65 13.87 15.64
CA SER A 642 -13.00 13.35 15.38
C SER A 642 -13.69 13.96 14.17
N GLU A 643 -13.20 15.11 13.68
CA GLU A 643 -13.81 15.88 12.59
C GLU A 643 -14.07 15.05 11.31
N PRO A 644 -13.13 14.21 10.81
CA PRO A 644 -13.38 13.41 9.61
C PRO A 644 -14.55 12.41 9.80
N LEU A 645 -14.69 11.84 10.99
CA LEU A 645 -15.81 10.97 11.34
C LEU A 645 -17.11 11.77 11.39
N LEU A 646 -17.15 12.87 12.15
CA LEU A 646 -18.35 13.69 12.31
C LEU A 646 -18.87 14.24 10.98
N ARG A 647 -17.98 14.65 10.07
CA ARG A 647 -18.35 15.13 8.73
C ARG A 647 -19.02 14.06 7.87
N ARG A 648 -18.62 12.80 8.02
CA ARG A 648 -19.23 11.67 7.31
C ARG A 648 -20.57 11.26 7.92
N THR A 649 -20.69 11.35 9.24
CA THR A 649 -21.83 10.79 9.96
C THR A 649 -22.94 11.81 10.22
N LEU A 650 -22.63 13.11 10.29
CA LEU A 650 -23.56 14.19 10.68
C LEU A 650 -23.75 15.27 9.60
N GLY A 651 -23.64 14.90 8.32
CA GLY A 651 -23.71 15.87 7.21
C GLY A 651 -24.93 16.81 7.21
N ARG A 652 -26.11 16.34 7.68
CA ARG A 652 -27.32 17.17 7.84
C ARG A 652 -27.14 18.22 8.94
N LEU A 653 -26.69 17.81 10.12
CA LEU A 653 -26.46 18.70 11.26
C LEU A 653 -25.41 19.77 10.90
N ILE A 654 -24.33 19.36 10.24
CA ILE A 654 -23.26 20.28 9.83
C ILE A 654 -23.81 21.33 8.86
N ALA A 655 -24.67 20.94 7.91
CA ALA A 655 -25.30 21.88 6.99
C ALA A 655 -26.23 22.90 7.70
N ALA A 656 -26.77 22.54 8.87
CA ALA A 656 -27.59 23.41 9.72
C ALA A 656 -26.78 24.26 10.70
N THR A 657 -25.46 24.08 10.78
CA THR A 657 -24.55 24.80 11.69
C THR A 657 -23.61 25.74 10.93
N SER A 658 -23.18 26.83 11.57
CA SER A 658 -21.94 27.50 11.17
C SER A 658 -20.76 26.73 11.79
N VAL A 659 -19.73 26.44 10.99
CA VAL A 659 -18.54 25.73 11.48
C VAL A 659 -17.62 26.75 12.15
N GLY A 660 -17.42 26.60 13.46
CA GLY A 660 -16.52 27.44 14.25
C GLY A 660 -15.05 27.02 14.14
N GLU A 661 -14.15 27.76 14.79
CA GLU A 661 -12.73 27.38 14.89
C GLU A 661 -12.57 26.05 15.64
N ARG A 662 -11.71 25.18 15.09
CA ARG A 662 -11.32 23.88 15.65
C ARG A 662 -10.60 24.06 16.99
N TYR A 663 -10.65 23.05 17.85
CA TYR A 663 -9.92 23.03 19.11
C TYR A 663 -9.34 21.65 19.42
#